data_AF-A0A523VLG7-F1
#
_entry.id   AF-A0A523VLG7-F1
#
_cell.length_a   1.000
_cell.length_b   1.000
_cell.length_c   1.000
_cell.angle_alpha   90.00
_cell.angle_beta   90.00
_cell.angle_gamma   90.00
#
_symmetry.space_group_name_H-M   'P 1'
#
loop_
_entity.id
_entity.type
_entity.pdbx_description
1 polymer ?
#
loop_
_entity_poly.entity_id
_entity_poly.type
_entity_poly.pdbx_seq_one_letter_code
_entity_poly.pdbx_strand_id
1 'polypeptide(L)'
;SDDAVEVYENLHVLPRAFTLPISATVETDDVAAALLEYDAHRYVILDAGSRIQYPVFSIQQPASSIKQQVSSYALNDVIVTATVSETSWLVVTDSYSDDWRAYASHIDQDGEQETEVYLVDGNFRAVLLEPGVWTVRFSYSPDSVKIGLFVTFLAGMLLLFLTGLYLWRSFYREDDESNTVRRVAKNSLAPIVLNLFNQAIILAFAAVMARILGPRGNGRYDTAVAVYLWFETIVNFGLDAYLMREAARDRARARQIFVNATALRLLLFAVATPLLAGYLLGQQGLAEPLATETVWALVLLYVGLLPGSVANGLGSMFRACEKHEYPAAVQTVTTIIRVTLGMLALSGGLGVIGIASAAILTNVATLIILVVAARRLLWPNLPPGRPRVVSVLQRSMLSAGWPLMTAILLQQLFPGLNILLLQQFQGDMAVGWYGAARRWVDALVIIPSFSTMAVFPVMSRQAAEDRSGLQRSYRLSVKLLMVTAMPAAVIVALLAAPLVGLLGGGEYLPEGAVILRLLIWSIPFGWFNSLTNYVLIALDRQRYVLAASGARVLFAIAANFLAVPTLGYVASALIIIGGELVLALLFYADVRRRLGSVGILRAQVRPALAGLAMGGAVWVLVDINPILALLGGLIVYLAALLLLRVLTAEEWQMLAPVLPERLRRIVSPRSN
;
A
#
# COMPACT_ATOMS: atom_id res chain seq x y z
N SER A 1 63.51 -1.92 -28.74
CA SER A 1 63.43 -0.85 -27.73
C SER A 1 62.23 -1.17 -26.89
N ASP A 2 62.46 -1.70 -25.69
CA ASP A 2 61.43 -1.81 -24.66
C ASP A 2 61.36 -0.46 -23.98
N ASP A 3 60.43 0.40 -24.41
CA ASP A 3 60.12 1.64 -23.68
C ASP A 3 59.43 1.23 -22.37
N ALA A 4 60.19 1.32 -21.28
CA ALA A 4 59.70 1.02 -19.94
C ALA A 4 58.63 2.04 -19.53
N VAL A 5 57.44 1.57 -19.18
CA VAL A 5 56.39 2.40 -18.56
C VAL A 5 56.79 2.65 -17.11
N GLU A 6 57.18 3.88 -16.79
CA GLU A 6 57.39 4.32 -15.40
C GLU A 6 56.03 4.59 -14.74
N VAL A 7 55.72 3.85 -13.68
CA VAL A 7 54.51 4.06 -12.85
C VAL A 7 54.93 4.84 -11.61
N TYR A 8 54.43 6.07 -11.49
CA TYR A 8 54.66 6.94 -10.33
C TYR A 8 53.55 6.75 -9.30
N GLU A 9 53.91 6.50 -8.04
CA GLU A 9 52.97 6.43 -6.91
C GLU A 9 52.83 7.81 -6.27
N ASN A 10 51.59 8.31 -6.16
CA ASN A 10 51.32 9.53 -5.41
C ASN A 10 51.12 9.18 -3.93
N LEU A 11 52.12 9.51 -3.09
CA LEU A 11 52.08 9.29 -1.65
C LEU A 11 51.21 10.30 -0.89
N HIS A 12 50.77 11.37 -1.56
CA HIS A 12 49.97 12.47 -1.00
C HIS A 12 48.52 12.45 -1.50
N VAL A 13 47.95 11.25 -1.66
CA VAL A 13 46.53 11.11 -2.06
C VAL A 13 45.64 11.35 -0.85
N LEU A 14 44.70 12.30 -0.98
CA LEU A 14 43.63 12.49 -0.01
C LEU A 14 42.81 11.19 0.13
N PRO A 15 42.55 10.72 1.36
CA PRO A 15 41.64 9.60 1.57
C PRO A 15 40.24 9.94 1.08
N ARG A 16 39.50 8.95 0.55
CA ARG A 16 38.11 9.14 0.10
C ARG A 16 37.18 9.73 1.16
N ALA A 17 37.41 9.35 2.42
CA ALA A 17 36.71 9.92 3.56
C ALA A 17 37.72 10.13 4.69
N PHE A 18 37.72 11.32 5.30
CA PHE A 18 38.60 11.65 6.41
C PHE A 18 37.92 12.66 7.35
N THR A 19 38.44 12.78 8.57
CA THR A 19 37.97 13.77 9.53
C THR A 19 39.02 14.80 9.84
N LEU A 20 38.58 16.05 10.00
CA LEU A 20 39.38 17.18 10.51
C LEU A 20 38.60 17.91 11.61
N PRO A 21 39.25 18.30 12.72
CA PRO A 21 38.62 19.06 13.79
C PRO A 21 38.04 20.38 13.28
N ILE A 22 36.97 20.85 13.93
CA ILE A 22 36.38 22.16 13.60
C ILE A 22 37.38 23.33 13.80
N SER A 23 38.42 23.16 14.62
CA SER A 23 39.49 24.16 14.80
C SER A 23 40.38 24.35 13.57
N ALA A 24 40.35 23.41 12.62
CA ALA A 24 41.05 23.48 11.34
C ALA A 24 40.20 24.10 10.21
N THR A 25 39.11 24.81 10.56
CA THR A 25 38.21 25.43 9.59
C THR A 25 38.69 26.81 9.18
N VAL A 26 38.74 27.08 7.88
CA VAL A 26 39.03 28.40 7.31
C VAL A 26 37.79 28.88 6.57
N GLU A 27 37.24 30.03 6.95
CA GLU A 27 36.10 30.66 6.25
C GLU A 27 36.62 31.81 5.38
N THR A 28 36.18 31.85 4.12
CA THR A 28 36.67 32.82 3.12
C THR A 28 35.58 33.16 2.11
N ASP A 29 35.59 34.39 1.60
CA ASP A 29 34.75 34.80 0.45
C ASP A 29 35.33 34.27 -0.89
N ASP A 30 36.61 33.89 -0.92
CA ASP A 30 37.31 33.36 -2.09
C ASP A 30 38.01 32.04 -1.75
N VAL A 31 37.30 30.94 -2.00
CA VAL A 31 37.78 29.58 -1.75
C VAL A 31 38.95 29.22 -2.65
N ALA A 32 39.00 29.72 -3.90
CA ALA A 32 40.07 29.42 -4.83
C ALA A 32 41.39 30.04 -4.39
N ALA A 33 41.36 31.29 -3.91
CA ALA A 33 42.53 31.94 -3.32
C ALA A 33 43.00 31.22 -2.05
N ALA A 34 42.07 30.81 -1.17
CA ALA A 34 42.41 30.13 0.06
C ALA A 34 43.04 28.74 -0.18
N LEU A 35 42.62 28.00 -1.21
CA LEU A 35 43.22 26.72 -1.58
C LEU A 35 44.69 26.83 -2.03
N LEU A 36 45.16 28.03 -2.41
CA LEU A 36 46.57 28.27 -2.72
C LEU A 36 47.42 28.52 -1.46
N GLU A 37 46.79 28.94 -0.36
CA GLU A 37 47.44 29.28 0.91
C GLU A 37 47.34 28.15 1.94
N TYR A 38 46.19 27.47 2.01
CA TYR A 38 45.86 26.44 2.98
C TYR A 38 45.78 25.05 2.32
N ASP A 39 46.49 24.08 2.89
CA ASP A 39 46.48 22.69 2.42
C ASP A 39 45.20 21.97 2.89
N ALA A 40 44.40 21.48 1.95
CA ALA A 40 43.15 20.74 2.19
C ALA A 40 43.35 19.41 2.96
N HIS A 41 44.58 18.91 3.09
CA HIS A 41 44.88 17.79 4.00
C HIS A 41 44.84 18.18 5.48
N ARG A 42 44.95 19.48 5.76
CA ARG A 42 45.13 20.01 7.11
C ARG A 42 44.09 21.03 7.53
N TYR A 43 43.39 21.61 6.56
CA TYR A 43 42.35 22.60 6.74
C TYR A 43 41.09 22.20 5.99
N VAL A 44 39.94 22.64 6.50
CA VAL A 44 38.66 22.58 5.80
C VAL A 44 38.29 23.99 5.41
N ILE A 45 38.21 24.27 4.10
CA ILE A 45 37.91 25.61 3.60
C ILE A 45 36.41 25.72 3.30
N LEU A 46 35.75 26.70 3.90
CA LEU A 46 34.34 26.98 3.75
C LEU A 46 34.14 28.35 3.08
N ASP A 47 33.12 28.43 2.25
CA ASP A 47 32.62 29.70 1.71
C ASP A 47 31.94 30.50 2.84
N ALA A 48 32.23 31.79 2.98
CA ALA A 48 31.63 32.68 3.97
C ALA A 48 30.10 32.83 3.84
N GLY A 49 29.52 32.41 2.72
CA GLY A 49 28.06 32.28 2.57
C GLY A 49 27.43 31.09 3.31
N SER A 50 28.24 30.18 3.86
CA SER A 50 27.79 28.97 4.55
C SER A 50 27.14 29.32 5.89
N ARG A 51 25.86 28.99 6.10
CA ARG A 51 25.16 29.25 7.37
C ARG A 51 25.58 28.24 8.45
N ILE A 52 26.74 28.42 9.06
CA ILE A 52 27.20 27.55 10.15
C ILE A 52 26.63 28.04 11.48
N GLN A 53 26.03 27.15 12.26
CA GLN A 53 25.42 27.44 13.57
C GLN A 53 26.40 27.36 14.77
N TYR A 54 27.71 27.31 14.50
CA TYR A 54 28.76 27.16 15.51
C TYR A 54 29.75 28.33 15.46
N PRO A 55 30.36 28.72 16.59
CA PRO A 55 31.33 29.81 16.61
C PRO A 55 32.57 29.41 15.81
N VAL A 56 32.86 30.15 14.74
CA VAL A 56 34.14 30.07 14.04
C VAL A 56 35.23 30.51 15.01
N PHE A 57 36.19 29.62 15.28
CA PHE A 57 37.26 29.87 16.24
C PHE A 57 38.16 31.00 15.74
N SER A 58 38.51 31.94 16.62
CA SER A 58 39.36 33.10 16.28
C SER A 58 40.81 32.73 15.94
N ILE A 59 41.23 31.49 16.19
CA ILE A 59 42.56 30.97 15.90
C ILE A 59 42.39 29.65 15.16
N GLN A 60 42.82 29.63 13.89
CA GLN A 60 42.80 28.46 13.02
C GLN A 60 44.05 27.61 13.29
N GLN A 61 43.89 26.33 13.56
CA GLN A 61 45.02 25.42 13.81
C GLN A 61 45.05 24.30 12.77
N PRO A 62 46.20 24.05 12.11
CA PRO A 62 46.32 22.92 11.20
C PRO A 62 46.17 21.61 11.97
N ALA A 63 45.38 20.68 11.45
CA ALA A 63 45.26 19.34 12.00
C ALA A 63 45.70 18.29 10.97
N SER A 64 45.95 17.06 11.40
CA SER A 64 46.22 15.95 10.48
C SER A 64 44.92 15.23 10.14
N SER A 65 44.61 15.08 8.85
CA SER A 65 43.45 14.30 8.40
C SER A 65 43.48 12.86 8.94
N ILE A 66 42.43 12.42 9.60
CA ILE A 66 42.28 11.03 10.05
C ILE A 66 41.38 10.29 9.05
N LYS A 67 41.93 9.30 8.35
CA LYS A 67 41.17 8.49 7.39
C LYS A 67 40.04 7.73 8.08
N GLN A 68 38.84 7.79 7.51
CA GLN A 68 37.66 7.06 7.98
C GLN A 68 37.29 5.91 7.02
N GLN A 69 36.50 4.96 7.52
CA GLN A 69 36.14 3.76 6.76
C GLN A 69 34.88 4.01 5.93
N VAL A 70 34.98 3.81 4.62
CA VAL A 70 33.82 3.76 3.74
C VAL A 70 33.24 2.35 3.76
N SER A 71 32.09 2.19 4.38
CA SER A 71 31.42 0.90 4.59
C SER A 71 30.67 0.42 3.34
N SER A 72 30.10 1.35 2.58
CA SER A 72 29.45 1.07 1.29
C SER A 72 29.64 2.24 0.34
N TYR A 73 29.86 1.96 -0.94
CA TYR A 73 30.02 2.98 -1.97
C TYR A 73 29.23 2.60 -3.21
N ALA A 74 28.08 3.26 -3.41
CA ALA A 74 27.22 3.16 -4.57
C ALA A 74 27.09 4.54 -5.24
N LEU A 75 26.52 4.56 -6.45
CA LEU A 75 26.43 5.78 -7.26
C LEU A 75 25.62 6.90 -6.57
N ASN A 76 24.56 6.51 -5.87
CA ASN A 76 23.62 7.44 -5.22
C ASN A 76 23.62 7.28 -3.69
N ASP A 77 24.45 6.40 -3.13
CA ASP A 77 24.48 6.10 -1.70
C ASP A 77 25.90 5.81 -1.25
N VAL A 78 26.42 6.57 -0.29
CA VAL A 78 27.76 6.39 0.27
C VAL A 78 27.65 6.35 1.80
N ILE A 79 28.02 5.22 2.39
CA ILE A 79 27.98 5.02 3.85
C ILE A 79 29.40 5.06 4.39
N VAL A 80 29.62 5.94 5.36
CA VAL A 80 30.92 6.15 6.01
C VAL A 80 30.76 5.94 7.51
N THR A 81 31.60 5.09 8.10
CA THR A 81 31.70 4.95 9.54
C THR A 81 32.86 5.81 10.02
N ALA A 82 32.54 6.78 10.88
CA ALA A 82 33.47 7.77 11.39
C ALA A 82 33.58 7.69 12.92
N THR A 83 34.80 7.64 13.43
CA THR A 83 35.07 7.78 14.88
C THR A 83 35.75 9.11 15.14
N VAL A 84 35.17 9.88 16.05
CA VAL A 84 35.58 11.26 16.29
C VAL A 84 35.72 11.54 17.78
N SER A 85 36.85 12.09 18.22
CA SER A 85 37.13 12.40 19.64
C SER A 85 36.74 13.81 20.07
N GLU A 86 36.61 14.72 19.12
CA GLU A 86 36.19 16.12 19.28
C GLU A 86 35.31 16.52 18.11
N THR A 87 34.53 17.61 18.19
CA THR A 87 33.66 18.02 17.07
C THR A 87 34.48 18.23 15.80
N SER A 88 34.19 17.44 14.76
CA SER A 88 34.99 17.39 13.54
C SER A 88 34.14 17.32 12.30
N TRP A 89 34.67 17.84 11.21
CA TRP A 89 34.19 17.64 9.86
C TRP A 89 34.51 16.23 9.41
N LEU A 90 33.49 15.48 8.97
CA LEU A 90 33.68 14.33 8.10
C LEU A 90 33.63 14.80 6.66
N VAL A 91 34.79 14.84 5.99
CA VAL A 91 34.92 15.23 4.58
C VAL A 91 34.93 13.98 3.72
N VAL A 92 34.15 13.98 2.65
CA VAL A 92 34.15 12.96 1.60
C VAL A 92 34.59 13.62 0.29
N THR A 93 35.65 13.09 -0.32
CA THR A 93 36.29 13.67 -1.52
C THR A 93 35.52 13.41 -2.81
N ASP A 94 34.20 13.37 -2.74
CA ASP A 94 33.31 13.28 -3.88
C ASP A 94 32.73 14.68 -4.15
N SER A 95 32.35 14.95 -5.40
CA SER A 95 31.78 16.25 -5.76
C SER A 95 30.48 16.55 -5.01
N TYR A 96 30.41 17.79 -4.50
CA TYR A 96 29.26 18.39 -3.88
C TYR A 96 28.19 18.74 -4.93
N SER A 97 26.94 18.71 -4.46
CA SER A 97 25.77 19.20 -5.16
C SER A 97 24.68 19.42 -4.10
N ASP A 98 23.85 20.44 -4.30
CA ASP A 98 22.69 20.74 -3.43
C ASP A 98 21.71 19.57 -3.30
N ASP A 99 21.79 18.60 -4.22
CA ASP A 99 20.96 17.40 -4.30
C ASP A 99 21.42 16.24 -3.39
N TRP A 100 22.57 16.38 -2.70
CA TRP A 100 23.03 15.41 -1.70
C TRP A 100 22.36 15.66 -0.34
N ARG A 101 21.95 14.58 0.31
CA ARG A 101 21.43 14.57 1.69
C ARG A 101 22.31 13.69 2.54
N ALA A 102 22.56 14.06 3.80
CA ALA A 102 23.28 13.23 4.75
C ALA A 102 22.38 12.83 5.92
N TYR A 103 22.53 11.58 6.35
CA TYR A 103 21.85 11.02 7.51
C TYR A 103 22.89 10.44 8.46
N ALA A 104 23.04 11.02 9.65
CA ALA A 104 23.98 10.57 10.67
C ALA A 104 23.25 9.74 11.73
N SER A 105 23.83 8.60 12.10
CA SER A 105 23.34 7.74 13.18
C SER A 105 24.45 7.47 14.18
N HIS A 106 24.19 7.74 15.46
CA HIS A 106 25.12 7.49 16.55
C HIS A 106 24.99 6.05 17.02
N ILE A 107 26.10 5.37 17.36
CA ILE A 107 26.07 3.95 17.72
C ILE A 107 25.19 3.63 18.95
N ASP A 108 25.03 4.61 19.85
CA ASP A 108 24.23 4.50 21.09
C ASP A 108 22.79 5.03 20.95
N GLN A 109 22.39 5.58 19.79
CA GLN A 109 21.03 6.09 19.55
C GLN A 109 20.40 5.43 18.33
N ASP A 110 19.28 4.75 18.53
CA ASP A 110 18.49 4.18 17.43
C ASP A 110 17.79 5.29 16.64
N GLY A 111 18.41 5.72 15.54
CA GLY A 111 17.87 6.79 14.71
C GLY A 111 18.86 7.34 13.70
N GLU A 112 18.41 7.59 12.47
CA GLU A 112 19.13 8.43 11.52
C GLU A 112 18.58 9.86 11.68
N GLN A 113 19.45 10.83 11.97
CA GLN A 113 19.13 12.24 11.95
C GLN A 113 19.62 12.85 10.64
N GLU A 114 18.77 13.59 9.94
CA GLU A 114 19.21 14.35 8.76
C GLU A 114 20.19 15.43 9.23
N THR A 115 21.37 15.47 8.60
CA THR A 115 22.41 16.46 8.87
C THR A 115 22.69 17.24 7.59
N GLU A 116 22.97 18.53 7.76
CA GLU A 116 23.27 19.42 6.64
C GLU A 116 24.60 19.01 5.97
N VAL A 117 24.60 19.01 4.64
CA VAL A 117 25.79 18.75 3.83
C VAL A 117 26.37 20.09 3.42
N TYR A 118 27.63 20.32 3.78
CA TYR A 118 28.36 21.53 3.47
C TYR A 118 29.26 21.33 2.27
N LEU A 119 29.35 22.35 1.42
CA LEU A 119 30.38 22.45 0.38
C LEU A 119 31.69 22.86 1.04
N VAL A 120 32.71 22.02 0.96
CA VAL A 120 34.06 22.31 1.48
C VAL A 120 35.09 22.22 0.37
N ASP A 121 36.17 22.98 0.50
CA ASP A 121 37.32 22.96 -0.41
C ASP A 121 36.92 23.19 -1.88
N GLY A 122 35.84 23.94 -2.09
CA GLY A 122 35.31 24.32 -3.40
C GLY A 122 34.65 23.19 -4.21
N ASN A 123 34.72 21.94 -3.77
CA ASN A 123 34.12 20.81 -4.50
C ASN A 123 33.70 19.63 -3.61
N PHE A 124 34.30 19.43 -2.43
CA PHE A 124 34.00 18.28 -1.60
C PHE A 124 32.76 18.49 -0.74
N ARG A 125 32.21 17.39 -0.23
CA ARG A 125 31.08 17.43 0.70
C ARG A 125 31.52 17.08 2.11
N ALA A 126 31.00 17.79 3.09
CA ALA A 126 31.29 17.52 4.50
C ALA A 126 30.04 17.55 5.38
N VAL A 127 30.12 16.83 6.48
CA VAL A 127 29.10 16.82 7.54
C VAL A 127 29.80 17.05 8.87
N LEU A 128 29.19 17.83 9.76
CA LEU A 128 29.73 18.06 11.09
C LEU A 128 29.26 16.96 12.05
N LEU A 129 30.20 16.36 12.78
CA LEU A 129 29.93 15.30 13.75
C LEU A 129 30.41 15.71 15.14
N GLU A 130 29.56 15.46 16.14
CA GLU A 130 29.93 15.58 17.56
C GLU A 130 30.82 14.40 18.00
N PRO A 131 31.52 14.49 19.14
CA PRO A 131 32.37 13.40 19.63
C PRO A 131 31.59 12.10 19.79
N GLY A 132 32.05 11.01 19.16
CA GLY A 132 31.34 9.73 19.17
C GLY A 132 31.69 8.82 17.99
N VAL A 133 30.99 7.69 17.90
CA VAL A 133 31.05 6.76 16.77
C VAL A 133 29.78 6.93 15.95
N TRP A 134 29.96 7.36 14.71
CA TRP A 134 28.89 7.70 13.79
C TRP A 134 28.91 6.83 12.55
N THR A 135 27.73 6.52 12.04
CA THR A 135 27.53 6.03 10.67
C THR A 135 26.79 7.11 9.90
N VAL A 136 27.42 7.65 8.86
CA VAL A 136 26.89 8.72 8.02
C VAL A 136 26.58 8.17 6.64
N ARG A 137 25.32 8.29 6.23
CA ARG A 137 24.84 7.90 4.91
C ARG A 137 24.59 9.14 4.05
N PHE A 138 25.33 9.27 2.96
CA PHE A 138 25.11 10.28 1.94
C PHE A 138 24.23 9.71 0.83
N SER A 139 23.07 10.31 0.58
CA SER A 139 22.13 9.91 -0.46
C SER A 139 21.98 11.00 -1.52
N TYR A 140 22.19 10.67 -2.79
CA TYR A 140 22.00 11.57 -3.93
C TYR A 140 20.60 11.41 -4.51
N SER A 141 19.79 12.46 -4.41
CA SER A 141 18.40 12.43 -4.88
C SER A 141 18.06 13.72 -5.63
N PRO A 142 18.49 13.87 -6.89
CA PRO A 142 18.39 15.12 -7.63
C PRO A 142 16.96 15.54 -7.96
N ASP A 143 16.69 16.83 -7.81
CA ASP A 143 15.37 17.39 -8.09
C ASP A 143 14.97 17.25 -9.56
N SER A 144 15.94 17.28 -10.48
CA SER A 144 15.71 17.02 -11.91
C SER A 144 15.11 15.62 -12.17
N VAL A 145 15.55 14.60 -11.43
CA VAL A 145 15.00 13.24 -11.52
C VAL A 145 13.61 13.20 -10.89
N LYS A 146 13.38 13.87 -9.76
CA LYS A 146 12.04 13.96 -9.14
C LYS A 146 11.04 14.63 -10.07
N ILE A 147 11.44 15.73 -10.72
CA ILE A 147 10.61 16.49 -11.68
C ILE A 147 10.41 15.68 -12.96
N GLY A 148 11.45 15.04 -13.51
CA GLY A 148 11.32 14.19 -14.69
C GLY A 148 10.38 13.01 -14.45
N LEU A 149 10.45 12.42 -13.27
CA LEU A 149 9.56 11.36 -12.82
C LEU A 149 8.13 11.89 -12.63
N PHE A 150 7.95 13.08 -12.05
CA PHE A 150 6.66 13.78 -11.96
C PHE A 150 6.01 13.95 -13.33
N VAL A 151 6.74 14.54 -14.28
CA VAL A 151 6.21 14.87 -15.62
C VAL A 151 5.87 13.61 -16.40
N THR A 152 6.76 12.61 -16.38
CA THR A 152 6.53 11.33 -17.07
C THR A 152 5.31 10.61 -16.51
N PHE A 153 5.19 10.61 -15.17
CA PHE A 153 4.07 10.00 -14.49
C PHE A 153 2.75 10.72 -14.79
N LEU A 154 2.72 12.05 -14.76
CA LEU A 154 1.53 12.84 -15.05
C LEU A 154 1.10 12.74 -16.52
N ALA A 155 2.07 12.71 -17.45
CA ALA A 155 1.82 12.44 -18.87
C ALA A 155 1.26 11.03 -19.08
N GLY A 156 1.84 10.03 -18.39
CA GLY A 156 1.33 8.65 -18.39
C GLY A 156 -0.09 8.56 -17.87
N MET A 157 -0.41 9.22 -16.76
CA MET A 157 -1.77 9.30 -16.21
C MET A 157 -2.75 9.96 -17.17
N LEU A 158 -2.35 11.04 -17.84
CA LEU A 158 -3.19 11.74 -18.81
C LEU A 158 -3.48 10.85 -20.02
N LEU A 159 -2.46 10.20 -20.59
CA LEU A 159 -2.62 9.25 -21.69
C LEU A 159 -3.54 8.09 -21.30
N LEU A 160 -3.32 7.52 -20.12
CA LEU A 160 -4.16 6.49 -19.56
C LEU A 160 -5.61 6.99 -19.43
N PHE A 161 -5.83 8.18 -18.87
CA PHE A 161 -7.17 8.74 -18.69
C PHE A 161 -7.88 9.00 -20.01
N LEU A 162 -7.18 9.58 -20.99
CA LEU A 162 -7.69 9.79 -22.35
C LEU A 162 -8.00 8.46 -23.04
N THR A 163 -7.19 7.43 -22.83
CA THR A 163 -7.47 6.07 -23.33
C THR A 163 -8.71 5.50 -22.66
N GLY A 164 -8.86 5.67 -21.35
CA GLY A 164 -10.06 5.28 -20.61
C GLY A 164 -11.32 5.99 -21.12
N LEU A 165 -11.24 7.30 -21.39
CA LEU A 165 -12.32 8.08 -22.00
C LEU A 165 -12.60 7.67 -23.44
N TYR A 166 -11.57 7.38 -24.24
CA TYR A 166 -11.71 6.90 -25.60
C TYR A 166 -12.41 5.53 -25.63
N LEU A 167 -11.96 4.59 -24.80
CA LEU A 167 -12.59 3.29 -24.62
C LEU A 167 -14.03 3.46 -24.13
N TRP A 168 -14.25 4.31 -23.13
CA TRP A 168 -15.59 4.66 -22.65
C TRP A 168 -16.47 5.13 -23.81
N ARG A 169 -16.02 6.11 -24.61
CA ARG A 169 -16.79 6.66 -25.74
C ARG A 169 -16.96 5.64 -26.88
N SER A 170 -16.01 4.75 -27.08
CA SER A 170 -16.09 3.63 -28.03
C SER A 170 -17.14 2.59 -27.60
N PHE A 171 -17.28 2.34 -26.30
CA PHE A 171 -18.28 1.40 -25.75
C PHE A 171 -19.64 2.08 -25.46
N TYR A 172 -19.64 3.39 -25.25
CA TYR A 172 -20.80 4.23 -24.93
C TYR A 172 -21.29 4.94 -26.19
N ARG A 173 -22.00 4.21 -27.06
CA ARG A 173 -22.91 4.80 -28.05
C ARG A 173 -24.30 4.95 -27.41
N GLU A 174 -24.92 6.12 -27.56
CA GLU A 174 -26.24 6.46 -27.00
C GLU A 174 -27.40 5.65 -27.61
N ASP A 175 -27.21 5.01 -28.77
CA ASP A 175 -28.30 4.41 -29.55
C ASP A 175 -28.72 2.97 -29.12
N ASP A 176 -28.08 2.37 -28.11
CA ASP A 176 -28.20 0.92 -27.85
C ASP A 176 -29.02 0.57 -26.58
N GLU A 177 -30.18 1.20 -26.37
CA GLU A 177 -31.07 0.94 -25.22
C GLU A 177 -31.82 -0.42 -25.26
N SER A 178 -31.81 -1.13 -26.39
CA SER A 178 -32.72 -2.26 -26.63
C SER A 178 -32.29 -3.62 -26.04
N ASN A 179 -31.05 -3.79 -25.59
CA ASN A 179 -30.52 -5.13 -25.27
C ASN A 179 -30.12 -5.28 -23.79
N THR A 180 -30.96 -5.99 -23.01
CA THR A 180 -30.84 -6.19 -21.55
C THR A 180 -29.47 -6.75 -21.13
N VAL A 181 -28.92 -7.66 -21.93
CA VAL A 181 -27.59 -8.28 -21.71
C VAL A 181 -26.48 -7.23 -21.83
N ARG A 182 -26.59 -6.29 -22.78
CA ARG A 182 -25.62 -5.22 -23.00
C ARG A 182 -25.71 -4.15 -21.91
N ARG A 183 -26.90 -3.91 -21.34
CA ARG A 183 -27.11 -3.04 -20.17
C ARG A 183 -26.46 -3.61 -18.90
N VAL A 184 -26.59 -4.91 -18.66
CA VAL A 184 -25.95 -5.60 -17.51
C VAL A 184 -24.43 -5.64 -17.67
N ALA A 185 -23.94 -5.91 -18.89
CA ALA A 185 -22.51 -5.84 -19.22
C ALA A 185 -21.97 -4.42 -19.03
N LYS A 186 -22.66 -3.39 -19.54
CA LYS A 186 -22.28 -1.96 -19.39
C LYS A 186 -22.25 -1.51 -17.93
N ASN A 187 -23.24 -1.91 -17.13
CA ASN A 187 -23.32 -1.56 -15.72
C ASN A 187 -22.33 -2.33 -14.83
N SER A 188 -21.72 -3.41 -15.33
CA SER A 188 -20.75 -4.23 -14.57
C SER A 188 -19.32 -4.03 -15.05
N LEU A 189 -19.05 -4.07 -16.37
CA LEU A 189 -17.70 -3.94 -16.94
C LEU A 189 -17.14 -2.52 -16.86
N ALA A 190 -17.96 -1.49 -17.05
CA ALA A 190 -17.43 -0.13 -17.08
C ALA A 190 -16.89 0.32 -15.70
N PRO A 191 -17.60 0.09 -14.57
CA PRO A 191 -17.03 0.30 -13.23
C PRO A 191 -15.79 -0.55 -12.96
N ILE A 192 -15.72 -1.77 -13.52
CA ILE A 192 -14.56 -2.64 -13.36
C ILE A 192 -13.32 -2.05 -14.01
N VAL A 193 -13.44 -1.63 -15.28
CA VAL A 193 -12.33 -1.00 -16.01
C VAL A 193 -11.90 0.30 -15.33
N LEU A 194 -12.85 1.11 -14.86
CA LEU A 194 -12.54 2.35 -14.12
C LEU A 194 -11.89 2.07 -12.76
N ASN A 195 -12.29 1.01 -12.04
CA ASN A 195 -11.63 0.64 -10.79
C ASN A 195 -10.21 0.12 -11.03
N LEU A 196 -10.01 -0.72 -12.06
CA LEU A 196 -8.68 -1.17 -12.48
C LEU A 196 -7.77 0.01 -12.85
N PHE A 197 -8.33 0.98 -13.56
CA PHE A 197 -7.67 2.22 -13.92
C PHE A 197 -7.22 3.03 -12.70
N ASN A 198 -8.13 3.26 -11.75
CA ASN A 198 -7.81 3.95 -10.50
C ASN A 198 -6.77 3.17 -9.68
N GLN A 199 -6.87 1.85 -9.63
CA GLN A 199 -5.91 1.01 -8.92
C GLN A 199 -4.51 1.09 -9.55
N ALA A 200 -4.41 1.15 -10.88
CA ALA A 200 -3.14 1.33 -11.58
C ALA A 200 -2.50 2.69 -11.25
N ILE A 201 -3.28 3.76 -11.23
CA ILE A 201 -2.81 5.10 -10.81
C ILE A 201 -2.30 5.07 -9.36
N ILE A 202 -3.07 4.46 -8.44
CA ILE A 202 -2.70 4.36 -7.02
C ILE A 202 -1.42 3.53 -6.85
N LEU A 203 -1.29 2.41 -7.56
CA LEU A 203 -0.10 1.56 -7.50
C LEU A 203 1.13 2.29 -8.04
N ALA A 204 0.98 3.00 -9.16
CA ALA A 204 2.06 3.77 -9.74
C ALA A 204 2.47 4.93 -8.83
N PHE A 205 1.52 5.68 -8.24
CA PHE A 205 1.82 6.69 -7.23
C PHE A 205 2.50 6.09 -5.99
N ALA A 206 2.06 4.92 -5.53
CA ALA A 206 2.70 4.22 -4.42
C ALA A 206 4.15 3.82 -4.74
N ALA A 207 4.45 3.49 -5.99
CA ALA A 207 5.81 3.18 -6.43
C ALA A 207 6.71 4.42 -6.48
N VAL A 208 6.14 5.60 -6.78
CA VAL A 208 6.87 6.88 -6.67
C VAL A 208 7.10 7.25 -5.22
N MET A 209 6.04 7.19 -4.41
CA MET A 209 6.08 7.43 -2.97
C MET A 209 7.13 6.54 -2.29
N ALA A 210 7.19 5.25 -2.65
CA ALA A 210 8.15 4.32 -2.10
C ALA A 210 9.60 4.67 -2.40
N ARG A 211 9.88 5.18 -3.61
CA ARG A 211 11.24 5.58 -4.03
C ARG A 211 11.68 6.90 -3.40
N ILE A 212 10.76 7.85 -3.22
CA ILE A 212 11.10 9.17 -2.67
C ILE A 212 11.21 9.11 -1.14
N LEU A 213 10.31 8.38 -0.47
CA LEU A 213 10.29 8.30 1.00
C LEU A 213 11.21 7.23 1.58
N GLY A 214 11.69 6.30 0.76
CA GLY A 214 12.38 5.09 1.21
C GLY A 214 11.52 4.22 2.15
N PRO A 215 12.05 3.09 2.65
CA PRO A 215 11.33 2.17 3.54
C PRO A 215 10.85 2.85 4.82
N ARG A 216 11.68 3.70 5.46
CA ARG A 216 11.35 4.35 6.73
C ARG A 216 10.19 5.32 6.60
N GLY A 217 10.23 6.22 5.63
CA GLY A 217 9.16 7.20 5.40
C GLY A 217 7.84 6.52 4.97
N ASN A 218 7.93 5.48 4.14
CA ASN A 218 6.75 4.67 3.81
C ASN A 218 6.17 3.96 5.04
N GLY A 219 7.01 3.41 5.91
CA GLY A 219 6.57 2.73 7.13
C GLY A 219 5.85 3.66 8.10
N ARG A 220 6.36 4.89 8.26
CA ARG A 220 5.70 5.96 9.02
C ARG A 220 4.31 6.27 8.45
N TYR A 221 4.22 6.44 7.13
CA TYR A 221 2.94 6.69 6.46
C TYR A 221 1.97 5.51 6.59
N ASP A 222 2.43 4.29 6.38
CA ASP A 222 1.61 3.08 6.45
C ASP A 222 1.09 2.84 7.88
N THR A 223 1.88 3.16 8.91
CA THR A 223 1.46 3.15 10.32
C THR A 223 0.37 4.19 10.58
N ALA A 224 0.56 5.43 10.13
CA ALA A 224 -0.45 6.49 10.24
C ALA A 224 -1.76 6.10 9.54
N VAL A 225 -1.69 5.53 8.32
CA VAL A 225 -2.85 5.07 7.55
C VAL A 225 -3.57 3.92 8.26
N ALA A 226 -2.84 2.93 8.79
CA ALA A 226 -3.45 1.80 9.50
C ALA A 226 -4.32 2.24 10.67
N VAL A 227 -3.81 3.17 11.50
CA VAL A 227 -4.54 3.74 12.63
C VAL A 227 -5.69 4.63 12.13
N TYR A 228 -5.44 5.49 11.14
CA TYR A 228 -6.46 6.35 10.53
C TYR A 228 -7.69 5.54 10.06
N LEU A 229 -7.48 4.40 9.40
CA LEU A 229 -8.58 3.57 8.89
C LEU A 229 -9.51 3.05 10.01
N TRP A 230 -8.97 2.76 11.19
CA TRP A 230 -9.79 2.35 12.34
C TRP A 230 -10.73 3.47 12.78
N PHE A 231 -10.19 4.69 12.90
CA PHE A 231 -10.98 5.87 13.28
C PHE A 231 -11.95 6.29 12.17
N GLU A 232 -11.55 6.18 10.90
CA GLU A 232 -12.45 6.38 9.75
C GLU A 232 -13.67 5.45 9.85
N THR A 233 -13.46 4.17 10.16
CA THR A 233 -14.54 3.20 10.28
C THR A 233 -15.48 3.52 11.44
N ILE A 234 -14.96 4.02 12.57
CA ILE A 234 -15.77 4.47 13.71
C ILE A 234 -16.63 5.69 13.31
N VAL A 235 -16.05 6.69 12.65
CA VAL A 235 -16.76 7.91 12.25
C VAL A 235 -17.82 7.63 11.18
N ASN A 236 -17.53 6.75 10.22
CA ASN A 236 -18.48 6.39 9.17
C ASN A 236 -19.54 5.39 9.61
N PHE A 237 -19.27 4.54 10.61
CA PHE A 237 -20.22 3.65 11.31
C PHE A 237 -21.17 2.82 10.40
N GLY A 238 -20.76 2.51 9.17
CA GLY A 238 -21.64 1.84 8.19
C GLY A 238 -22.80 2.69 7.68
N LEU A 239 -22.79 4.01 7.94
CA LEU A 239 -23.85 4.95 7.58
C LEU A 239 -24.03 5.10 6.06
N ASP A 240 -23.00 4.82 5.26
CA ASP A 240 -23.09 4.86 3.79
C ASP A 240 -24.08 3.83 3.25
N ALA A 241 -23.98 2.57 3.69
CA ALA A 241 -24.89 1.51 3.28
C ALA A 241 -26.32 1.76 3.82
N TYR A 242 -26.43 2.25 5.06
CA TYR A 242 -27.72 2.63 5.64
C TYR A 242 -28.39 3.74 4.81
N LEU A 243 -27.65 4.82 4.54
CA LEU A 243 -28.11 5.97 3.77
C LEU A 243 -28.52 5.57 2.35
N MET A 244 -27.69 4.76 1.67
CA MET A 244 -27.98 4.26 0.33
C MET A 244 -29.30 3.48 0.31
N ARG A 245 -29.49 2.55 1.26
CA ARG A 245 -30.67 1.68 1.30
C ARG A 245 -31.95 2.44 1.68
N GLU A 246 -31.90 3.24 2.74
CA GLU A 246 -33.10 3.90 3.27
C GLU A 246 -33.56 5.07 2.38
N ALA A 247 -32.61 5.82 1.78
CA ALA A 247 -32.96 6.87 0.83
C ALA A 247 -33.46 6.32 -0.52
N ALA A 248 -33.04 5.11 -0.92
CA ALA A 248 -33.60 4.42 -2.09
C ALA A 248 -35.03 3.93 -1.83
N ARG A 249 -35.32 3.48 -0.60
CA ARG A 249 -36.66 3.01 -0.19
C ARG A 249 -37.67 4.15 -0.05
N ASP A 250 -37.27 5.29 0.51
CA ASP A 250 -38.13 6.46 0.71
C ASP A 250 -37.41 7.75 0.29
N ARG A 251 -37.61 8.13 -0.97
CA ARG A 251 -37.01 9.35 -1.54
C ARG A 251 -37.53 10.64 -0.89
N ALA A 252 -38.72 10.64 -0.29
CA ALA A 252 -39.27 11.83 0.38
C ALA A 252 -38.49 12.15 1.65
N ARG A 253 -38.01 11.11 2.35
CA ARG A 253 -37.18 11.26 3.57
C ARG A 253 -35.68 11.37 3.28
N ALA A 254 -35.24 11.27 2.02
CA ALA A 254 -33.82 11.24 1.67
C ALA A 254 -33.02 12.43 2.23
N ARG A 255 -33.54 13.67 2.13
CA ARG A 255 -32.90 14.87 2.72
C ARG A 255 -32.77 14.78 4.24
N GLN A 256 -33.81 14.29 4.92
CA GLN A 256 -33.85 14.10 6.37
C GLN A 256 -32.82 13.04 6.82
N ILE A 257 -32.74 11.92 6.11
CA ILE A 257 -31.80 10.83 6.39
C ILE A 257 -30.36 11.32 6.19
N PHE A 258 -30.08 12.04 5.10
CA PHE A 258 -28.75 12.61 4.83
C PHE A 258 -28.28 13.56 5.94
N VAL A 259 -29.14 14.49 6.38
CA VAL A 259 -28.79 15.43 7.46
C VAL A 259 -28.57 14.72 8.79
N ASN A 260 -29.39 13.72 9.12
CA ASN A 260 -29.20 12.95 10.37
C ASN A 260 -27.95 12.10 10.34
N ALA A 261 -27.64 11.46 9.20
CA ALA A 261 -26.40 10.71 9.02
C ALA A 261 -25.18 11.63 9.11
N THR A 262 -25.23 12.81 8.51
CA THR A 262 -24.15 13.81 8.58
C THR A 262 -23.96 14.34 10.00
N ALA A 263 -25.04 14.70 10.70
CA ALA A 263 -24.98 15.13 12.09
C ALA A 263 -24.43 14.02 13.01
N LEU A 264 -24.80 12.76 12.75
CA LEU A 264 -24.28 11.62 13.49
C LEU A 264 -22.78 11.40 13.22
N ARG A 265 -22.31 11.55 11.99
CA ARG A 265 -20.86 11.51 11.66
C ARG A 265 -20.08 12.58 12.42
N LEU A 266 -20.60 13.81 12.49
CA LEU A 266 -19.96 14.90 13.24
C LEU A 266 -19.90 14.58 14.74
N LEU A 267 -20.96 13.99 15.30
CA LEU A 267 -20.98 13.53 16.68
C LEU A 267 -19.94 12.42 16.90
N LEU A 268 -19.91 11.41 16.03
CA LEU A 268 -18.97 10.29 16.12
C LEU A 268 -17.51 10.75 15.93
N PHE A 269 -17.26 11.73 15.06
CA PHE A 269 -15.96 12.38 14.93
C PHE A 269 -15.58 13.08 16.24
N ALA A 270 -16.46 13.88 16.84
CA ALA A 270 -16.19 14.53 18.11
C ALA A 270 -15.90 13.52 19.24
N VAL A 271 -16.59 12.37 19.26
CA VAL A 271 -16.38 11.28 20.22
C VAL A 271 -15.08 10.49 19.94
N ALA A 272 -14.71 10.32 18.67
CA ALA A 272 -13.49 9.63 18.27
C ALA A 272 -12.22 10.46 18.55
N THR A 273 -12.31 11.79 18.58
CA THR A 273 -11.18 12.68 18.82
C THR A 273 -10.48 12.45 20.17
N PRO A 274 -11.17 12.37 21.33
CA PRO A 274 -10.52 12.06 22.60
C PRO A 274 -9.96 10.63 22.63
N LEU A 275 -10.54 9.67 21.90
CA LEU A 275 -9.99 8.33 21.78
C LEU A 275 -8.66 8.33 21.01
N LEU A 276 -8.58 9.11 19.91
CA LEU A 276 -7.34 9.30 19.17
C LEU A 276 -6.29 10.02 20.02
N ALA A 277 -6.68 11.08 20.73
CA ALA A 277 -5.78 11.80 21.63
C ALA A 277 -5.24 10.87 22.74
N GLY A 278 -6.11 10.06 23.35
CA GLY A 278 -5.71 9.06 24.35
C GLY A 278 -4.75 8.01 23.78
N TYR A 279 -5.00 7.53 22.56
CA TYR A 279 -4.09 6.62 21.86
C TYR A 279 -2.71 7.26 21.62
N LEU A 280 -2.67 8.50 21.10
CA LEU A 280 -1.43 9.23 20.85
C LEU A 280 -0.65 9.48 22.14
N LEU A 281 -1.32 9.92 23.21
CA LEU A 281 -0.68 10.10 24.52
C LEU A 281 -0.13 8.78 25.07
N GLY A 282 -0.86 7.68 24.91
CA GLY A 282 -0.39 6.35 25.30
C GLY A 282 0.86 5.93 24.53
N GLN A 283 0.90 6.17 23.22
CA GLN A 283 2.06 5.84 22.38
C GLN A 283 3.29 6.70 22.69
N GLN A 284 3.09 7.98 23.00
CA GLN A 284 4.18 8.88 23.39
C GLN A 284 4.74 8.55 24.79
N GLY A 285 4.00 7.81 25.61
CA GLY A 285 4.45 7.32 26.91
C GLY A 285 5.15 5.96 26.89
N LEU A 286 5.29 5.32 25.72
CA LEU A 286 6.05 4.08 25.58
C LEU A 286 7.56 4.35 25.53
N ALA A 287 8.36 3.29 25.70
CA ALA A 287 9.82 3.38 25.59
C ALA A 287 10.26 3.90 24.22
N GLU A 288 9.58 3.46 23.16
CA GLU A 288 9.81 3.88 21.77
C GLU A 288 8.59 4.69 21.26
N PRO A 289 8.62 6.04 21.38
CA PRO A 289 7.51 6.87 20.95
C PRO A 289 7.38 6.89 19.42
N LEU A 290 6.16 7.16 18.94
CA LEU A 290 5.94 7.39 17.51
C LEU A 290 6.70 8.64 17.05
N ALA A 291 7.36 8.53 15.90
CA ALA A 291 8.01 9.65 15.25
C ALA A 291 7.02 10.82 15.04
N THR A 292 7.52 12.04 15.22
CA THR A 292 6.73 13.30 15.13
C THR A 292 5.98 13.40 13.80
N GLU A 293 6.61 12.97 12.71
CA GLU A 293 6.03 12.96 11.37
C GLU A 293 4.87 11.98 11.24
N THR A 294 4.95 10.81 11.89
CA THR A 294 3.85 9.83 11.95
C THR A 294 2.66 10.40 12.71
N VAL A 295 2.92 11.07 13.84
CA VAL A 295 1.87 11.72 14.64
C VAL A 295 1.17 12.81 13.84
N TRP A 296 1.92 13.72 13.23
CA TRP A 296 1.34 14.79 12.40
C TRP A 296 0.60 14.25 11.19
N ALA A 297 1.14 13.23 10.52
CA ALA A 297 0.46 12.58 9.40
C ALA A 297 -0.88 11.98 9.84
N LEU A 298 -0.92 11.28 10.97
CA LEU A 298 -2.16 10.73 11.52
C LEU A 298 -3.17 11.83 11.90
N VAL A 299 -2.73 12.91 12.55
CA VAL A 299 -3.58 14.05 12.90
C VAL A 299 -4.15 14.71 11.64
N LEU A 300 -3.33 14.94 10.62
CA LEU A 300 -3.76 15.55 9.36
C LEU A 300 -4.74 14.64 8.59
N LEU A 301 -4.46 13.34 8.50
CA LEU A 301 -5.39 12.37 7.91
C LEU A 301 -6.72 12.35 8.67
N TYR A 302 -6.67 12.40 10.00
CA TYR A 302 -7.86 12.46 10.85
C TYR A 302 -8.66 13.75 10.64
N VAL A 303 -8.02 14.92 10.55
CA VAL A 303 -8.71 16.18 10.22
C VAL A 303 -9.35 16.10 8.82
N GLY A 304 -8.65 15.49 7.85
CA GLY A 304 -9.16 15.24 6.50
C GLY A 304 -10.38 14.31 6.46
N LEU A 305 -10.64 13.55 7.52
CA LEU A 305 -11.79 12.66 7.62
C LEU A 305 -13.13 13.41 7.59
N LEU A 306 -13.19 14.63 8.13
CA LEU A 306 -14.42 15.43 8.17
C LEU A 306 -14.99 15.70 6.76
N PRO A 307 -14.26 16.37 5.84
CA PRO A 307 -14.77 16.59 4.49
C PRO A 307 -14.98 15.28 3.73
N GLY A 308 -14.10 14.29 3.92
CA GLY A 308 -14.21 12.98 3.27
C GLY A 308 -15.48 12.21 3.65
N SER A 309 -15.85 12.20 4.93
CA SER A 309 -17.03 11.48 5.42
C SER A 309 -18.34 12.11 4.91
N VAL A 310 -18.39 13.44 4.76
CA VAL A 310 -19.54 14.14 4.16
C VAL A 310 -19.62 13.87 2.65
N ALA A 311 -18.48 13.88 1.96
CA ALA A 311 -18.38 13.53 0.55
C ALA A 311 -18.89 12.09 0.29
N ASN A 312 -18.47 11.13 1.11
CA ASN A 312 -18.96 9.74 1.05
C ASN A 312 -20.49 9.66 1.22
N GLY A 313 -21.04 10.44 2.16
CA GLY A 313 -22.49 10.56 2.34
C GLY A 313 -23.22 11.08 1.09
N LEU A 314 -22.68 12.10 0.41
CA LEU A 314 -23.23 12.62 -0.84
C LEU A 314 -23.14 11.57 -1.97
N GLY A 315 -21.99 10.90 -2.08
CA GLY A 315 -21.82 9.80 -3.04
C GLY A 315 -22.82 8.66 -2.81
N SER A 316 -23.13 8.35 -1.57
CA SER A 316 -24.16 7.37 -1.19
C SER A 316 -25.57 7.82 -1.55
N MET A 317 -25.87 9.12 -1.44
CA MET A 317 -27.15 9.69 -1.89
C MET A 317 -27.33 9.62 -3.41
N PHE A 318 -26.29 9.91 -4.18
CA PHE A 318 -26.33 9.72 -5.64
C PHE A 318 -26.61 8.27 -6.01
N ARG A 319 -25.93 7.31 -5.35
CA ARG A 319 -26.20 5.87 -5.52
C ARG A 319 -27.63 5.48 -5.12
N ALA A 320 -28.17 6.06 -4.06
CA ALA A 320 -29.57 5.83 -3.65
C ALA A 320 -30.59 6.30 -4.69
N CYS A 321 -30.25 7.33 -5.46
CA CYS A 321 -31.06 7.83 -6.57
C CYS A 321 -30.72 7.16 -7.92
N GLU A 322 -30.02 6.02 -7.92
CA GLU A 322 -29.61 5.24 -9.10
C GLU A 322 -28.66 5.98 -10.06
N LYS A 323 -28.05 7.08 -9.61
CA LYS A 323 -27.11 7.91 -10.36
C LYS A 323 -25.67 7.48 -10.08
N HIS A 324 -25.33 6.25 -10.44
CA HIS A 324 -24.04 5.61 -10.11
C HIS A 324 -22.84 6.21 -10.86
N GLU A 325 -23.08 6.81 -12.01
CA GLU A 325 -22.08 7.41 -12.90
C GLU A 325 -21.38 8.63 -12.28
N TYR A 326 -22.09 9.48 -11.51
CA TYR A 326 -21.48 10.68 -10.95
C TYR A 326 -20.48 10.36 -9.84
N PRO A 327 -20.78 9.53 -8.81
CA PRO A 327 -19.78 9.16 -7.83
C PRO A 327 -18.56 8.46 -8.43
N ALA A 328 -18.74 7.63 -9.47
CA ALA A 328 -17.63 6.97 -10.16
C ALA A 328 -16.75 7.98 -10.93
N ALA A 329 -17.36 8.94 -11.62
CA ALA A 329 -16.62 10.02 -12.30
C ALA A 329 -15.87 10.90 -11.29
N VAL A 330 -16.52 11.28 -10.19
CA VAL A 330 -15.88 12.04 -9.11
C VAL A 330 -14.72 11.26 -8.51
N GLN A 331 -14.87 9.96 -8.24
CA GLN A 331 -13.78 9.13 -7.70
C GLN A 331 -12.54 9.14 -8.60
N THR A 332 -12.73 9.13 -9.92
CA THR A 332 -11.62 9.22 -10.90
C THR A 332 -10.94 10.60 -10.81
N VAL A 333 -11.72 11.68 -10.78
CA VAL A 333 -11.20 13.05 -10.61
C VAL A 333 -10.48 13.21 -9.27
N THR A 334 -11.05 12.70 -8.18
CA THR A 334 -10.45 12.67 -6.84
C THR A 334 -9.13 11.91 -6.84
N THR A 335 -9.04 10.79 -7.56
CA THR A 335 -7.80 10.00 -7.67
C THR A 335 -6.72 10.81 -8.39
N ILE A 336 -7.07 11.51 -9.47
CA ILE A 336 -6.14 12.40 -10.17
C ILE A 336 -5.70 13.54 -9.26
N ILE A 337 -6.63 14.23 -8.58
CA ILE A 337 -6.31 15.31 -7.63
C ILE A 337 -5.38 14.80 -6.51
N ARG A 338 -5.72 13.65 -5.90
CA ARG A 338 -4.94 13.03 -4.83
C ARG A 338 -3.50 12.83 -5.23
N VAL A 339 -3.32 12.25 -6.40
CA VAL A 339 -2.02 11.87 -6.90
C VAL A 339 -1.22 13.08 -7.37
N THR A 340 -1.85 14.04 -8.05
CA THR A 340 -1.19 15.30 -8.42
C THR A 340 -0.73 16.08 -7.19
N LEU A 341 -1.60 16.26 -6.19
CA LEU A 341 -1.25 16.98 -4.96
C LEU A 341 -0.21 16.22 -4.14
N GLY A 342 -0.35 14.90 -4.03
CA GLY A 342 0.63 14.05 -3.35
C GLY A 342 1.99 14.10 -4.02
N MET A 343 2.02 14.12 -5.36
CA MET A 343 3.26 14.22 -6.11
C MET A 343 3.90 15.61 -5.96
N LEU A 344 3.13 16.69 -6.00
CA LEU A 344 3.63 18.05 -5.73
C LEU A 344 4.21 18.16 -4.31
N ALA A 345 3.57 17.53 -3.33
CA ALA A 345 4.06 17.50 -1.96
C ALA A 345 5.39 16.75 -1.84
N LEU A 346 5.52 15.62 -2.54
CA LEU A 346 6.76 14.83 -2.59
C LEU A 346 7.90 15.58 -3.30
N SER A 347 7.63 16.19 -4.46
CA SER A 347 8.64 16.97 -5.18
C SER A 347 9.08 18.22 -4.42
N GLY A 348 8.20 18.79 -3.60
CA GLY A 348 8.51 19.93 -2.73
C GLY A 348 9.23 19.57 -1.43
N GLY A 349 9.65 18.31 -1.24
CA GLY A 349 10.38 17.89 -0.03
C GLY A 349 9.53 17.81 1.24
N LEU A 350 8.20 17.93 1.16
CA LEU A 350 7.31 17.93 2.33
C LEU A 350 7.13 16.53 2.95
N GLY A 351 7.68 15.49 2.31
CA GLY A 351 7.71 14.12 2.82
C GLY A 351 6.34 13.55 3.21
N VAL A 352 6.32 12.80 4.30
CA VAL A 352 5.12 12.12 4.83
C VAL A 352 4.01 13.12 5.22
N ILE A 353 4.38 14.23 5.86
CA ILE A 353 3.44 15.28 6.31
C ILE A 353 2.79 15.97 5.09
N GLY A 354 3.56 16.18 4.03
CA GLY A 354 3.07 16.73 2.76
C GLY A 354 1.98 15.87 2.14
N ILE A 355 2.18 14.55 2.07
CA ILE A 355 1.17 13.62 1.55
C ILE A 355 -0.10 13.63 2.41
N ALA A 356 0.05 13.65 3.73
CA ALA A 356 -1.09 13.73 4.65
C ALA A 356 -1.87 15.04 4.48
N SER A 357 -1.18 16.17 4.31
CA SER A 357 -1.79 17.47 3.99
C SER A 357 -2.53 17.46 2.64
N ALA A 358 -1.92 16.85 1.62
CA ALA A 358 -2.53 16.69 0.30
C ALA A 358 -3.84 15.89 0.35
N ALA A 359 -3.97 14.93 1.28
CA ALA A 359 -5.20 14.19 1.50
C ALA A 359 -6.36 15.08 1.98
N ILE A 360 -6.08 16.08 2.84
CA ILE A 360 -7.09 17.05 3.29
C ILE A 360 -7.59 17.86 2.08
N LEU A 361 -6.67 18.43 1.30
CA LEU A 361 -7.01 19.20 0.10
C LEU A 361 -7.81 18.38 -0.91
N THR A 362 -7.44 17.12 -1.08
CA THR A 362 -8.16 16.16 -1.93
C THR A 362 -9.58 15.94 -1.44
N ASN A 363 -9.78 15.70 -0.15
CA ASN A 363 -11.10 15.47 0.44
C ASN A 363 -11.97 16.73 0.39
N VAL A 364 -11.39 17.91 0.59
CA VAL A 364 -12.08 19.20 0.43
C VAL A 364 -12.50 19.41 -1.01
N ALA A 365 -11.61 19.20 -1.99
CA ALA A 365 -11.94 19.31 -3.41
C ALA A 365 -13.05 18.33 -3.81
N THR A 366 -12.97 17.08 -3.35
CA THR A 366 -14.00 16.05 -3.57
C THR A 366 -15.36 16.46 -3.00
N LEU A 367 -15.36 16.99 -1.77
CA LEU A 367 -16.57 17.51 -1.14
C LEU A 367 -17.17 18.66 -1.95
N ILE A 368 -16.35 19.62 -2.38
CA ILE A 368 -16.81 20.76 -3.20
C ILE A 368 -17.45 20.26 -4.50
N ILE A 369 -16.79 19.37 -5.22
CA ILE A 369 -17.30 18.80 -6.48
C ILE A 369 -18.65 18.11 -6.24
N LEU A 370 -18.77 17.27 -5.21
CA LEU A 370 -20.02 16.57 -4.89
C LEU A 370 -21.12 17.50 -4.39
N VAL A 371 -20.80 18.53 -3.62
CA VAL A 371 -21.78 19.54 -3.16
C VAL A 371 -22.33 20.31 -4.36
N VAL A 372 -21.46 20.74 -5.28
CA VAL A 372 -21.88 21.43 -6.51
C VAL A 372 -22.73 20.51 -7.38
N ALA A 373 -22.29 19.27 -7.60
CA ALA A 373 -23.06 18.27 -8.34
C ALA A 373 -24.42 18.01 -7.67
N ALA A 374 -24.45 17.86 -6.35
CA ALA A 374 -25.68 17.59 -5.61
C ALA A 374 -26.66 18.77 -5.70
N ARG A 375 -26.18 20.01 -5.59
CA ARG A 375 -26.99 21.23 -5.78
C ARG A 375 -27.62 21.33 -7.16
N ARG A 376 -26.90 20.92 -8.20
CA ARG A 376 -27.40 21.00 -9.59
C ARG A 376 -28.26 19.82 -10.01
N LEU A 377 -27.91 18.61 -9.57
CA LEU A 377 -28.42 17.36 -10.17
C LEU A 377 -29.21 16.47 -9.22
N LEU A 378 -29.02 16.61 -7.89
CA LEU A 378 -29.64 15.74 -6.89
C LEU A 378 -30.78 16.46 -6.17
N TRP A 379 -30.49 17.58 -5.50
CA TRP A 379 -31.45 18.28 -4.65
C TRP A 379 -32.69 18.81 -5.38
N PRO A 380 -32.61 19.34 -6.62
CA PRO A 380 -33.81 19.78 -7.35
C PRO A 380 -34.81 18.66 -7.62
N ASN A 381 -34.33 17.41 -7.73
CA ASN A 381 -35.14 16.23 -8.04
C ASN A 381 -35.70 15.53 -6.79
N LEU A 382 -35.32 16.00 -5.59
CA LEU A 382 -35.79 15.46 -4.33
C LEU A 382 -36.84 16.39 -3.71
N PRO A 383 -37.90 15.84 -3.08
CA PRO A 383 -38.95 16.65 -2.46
C PRO A 383 -38.36 17.70 -1.51
N PRO A 384 -38.84 18.96 -1.57
CA PRO A 384 -38.42 19.98 -0.63
C PRO A 384 -38.83 19.56 0.78
N GLY A 385 -37.90 19.71 1.72
CA GLY A 385 -38.13 19.40 3.12
C GLY A 385 -37.27 20.29 3.99
N ARG A 386 -37.73 20.54 5.23
CA ARG A 386 -36.95 21.19 6.29
C ARG A 386 -36.34 20.12 7.18
N PRO A 387 -35.16 19.57 6.83
CA PRO A 387 -34.60 18.48 7.60
C PRO A 387 -34.27 18.94 9.02
N ARG A 388 -34.55 18.09 10.00
CA ARG A 388 -34.26 18.31 11.43
C ARG A 388 -33.38 17.20 11.95
N VAL A 389 -32.54 17.48 12.94
CA VAL A 389 -31.83 16.41 13.65
C VAL A 389 -32.80 15.74 14.62
N VAL A 390 -32.95 14.42 14.52
CA VAL A 390 -33.90 13.62 15.29
C VAL A 390 -33.16 12.45 15.93
N SER A 391 -33.04 12.48 17.26
CA SER A 391 -32.26 11.49 18.02
C SER A 391 -32.78 10.06 17.85
N VAL A 392 -34.10 9.87 17.68
CA VAL A 392 -34.70 8.55 17.43
C VAL A 392 -34.18 7.95 16.12
N LEU A 393 -34.06 8.76 15.06
CA LEU A 393 -33.52 8.31 13.78
C LEU A 393 -32.04 7.97 13.89
N GLN A 394 -31.25 8.78 14.63
CA GLN A 394 -29.84 8.50 14.88
C GLN A 394 -29.63 7.20 15.68
N ARG A 395 -30.46 6.92 16.69
CA ARG A 395 -30.42 5.64 17.42
C ARG A 395 -30.72 4.45 16.51
N SER A 396 -31.69 4.60 15.61
CA SER A 396 -32.01 3.59 14.60
C SER A 396 -30.87 3.39 13.59
N MET A 397 -30.15 4.46 13.24
CA MET A 397 -28.96 4.37 12.38
C MET A 397 -27.84 3.61 13.07
N LEU A 398 -27.57 3.88 14.35
CA LEU A 398 -26.56 3.17 15.13
C LEU A 398 -26.93 1.68 15.30
N SER A 399 -28.19 1.36 15.62
CA SER A 399 -28.63 -0.03 15.79
C SER A 399 -28.59 -0.83 14.49
N ALA A 400 -28.80 -0.19 13.34
CA ALA A 400 -28.68 -0.83 12.03
C ALA A 400 -27.23 -0.88 11.52
N GLY A 401 -26.39 0.10 11.88
CA GLY A 401 -25.02 0.26 11.38
C GLY A 401 -23.97 -0.55 12.13
N TRP A 402 -24.17 -0.83 13.43
CA TRP A 402 -23.14 -1.49 14.26
C TRP A 402 -22.62 -2.83 13.72
N PRO A 403 -23.45 -3.75 13.13
CA PRO A 403 -22.91 -5.02 12.65
C PRO A 403 -21.99 -4.82 11.45
N LEU A 404 -22.35 -3.88 10.57
CA LEU A 404 -21.54 -3.54 9.40
C LEU A 404 -20.25 -2.83 9.80
N MET A 405 -20.34 -1.86 10.71
CA MET A 405 -19.18 -1.18 11.29
C MET A 405 -18.22 -2.20 11.91
N THR A 406 -18.72 -3.12 12.74
CA THR A 406 -17.90 -4.14 13.41
C THR A 406 -17.25 -5.07 12.39
N ALA A 407 -17.98 -5.47 11.34
CA ALA A 407 -17.44 -6.31 10.28
C ALA A 407 -16.31 -5.63 9.51
N ILE A 408 -16.46 -4.35 9.17
CA ILE A 408 -15.44 -3.57 8.47
C ILE A 408 -14.24 -3.34 9.40
N LEU A 409 -14.48 -3.00 10.66
CA LEU A 409 -13.43 -2.76 11.64
C LEU A 409 -12.59 -4.02 11.89
N LEU A 410 -13.20 -5.19 12.07
CA LEU A 410 -12.46 -6.45 12.24
C LEU A 410 -11.66 -6.84 10.99
N GLN A 411 -12.15 -6.50 9.80
CA GLN A 411 -11.40 -6.73 8.55
C GLN A 411 -10.16 -5.84 8.47
N GLN A 412 -10.23 -4.59 8.94
CA GLN A 412 -9.11 -3.64 8.95
C GLN A 412 -8.17 -3.84 10.14
N LEU A 413 -8.69 -4.26 11.30
CA LEU A 413 -7.90 -4.51 12.51
C LEU A 413 -6.93 -5.65 12.30
N PHE A 414 -7.32 -6.74 11.62
CA PHE A 414 -6.43 -7.88 11.42
C PHE A 414 -5.08 -7.49 10.79
N PRO A 415 -5.04 -6.88 9.59
CA PRO A 415 -3.78 -6.47 9.03
C PRO A 415 -3.22 -5.17 9.63
N GLY A 416 -4.07 -4.28 10.16
CA GLY A 416 -3.63 -3.04 10.78
C GLY A 416 -2.87 -3.27 12.10
N LEU A 417 -3.32 -4.22 12.92
CA LEU A 417 -2.64 -4.58 14.17
C LEU A 417 -1.29 -5.21 13.89
N ASN A 418 -1.18 -5.98 12.80
CA ASN A 418 0.10 -6.52 12.35
C ASN A 418 1.08 -5.40 11.98
N ILE A 419 0.62 -4.34 11.32
CA ILE A 419 1.44 -3.14 11.04
C ILE A 419 1.87 -2.46 12.34
N LEU A 420 0.90 -2.23 13.25
CA LEU A 420 1.17 -1.48 14.48
C LEU A 420 2.14 -2.23 15.40
N LEU A 421 1.93 -3.53 15.61
CA LEU A 421 2.80 -4.33 16.46
C LEU A 421 4.18 -4.54 15.80
N LEU A 422 4.24 -4.69 14.48
CA LEU A 422 5.53 -4.69 13.77
C LEU A 422 6.29 -3.38 13.96
N GLN A 423 5.60 -2.23 13.87
CA GLN A 423 6.19 -0.91 14.11
C GLN A 423 6.78 -0.83 15.53
N GLN A 424 6.04 -1.28 16.55
CA GLN A 424 6.49 -1.23 17.94
C GLN A 424 7.68 -2.15 18.23
N PHE A 425 7.74 -3.33 17.59
CA PHE A 425 8.80 -4.31 17.88
C PHE A 425 10.03 -4.20 16.96
N GLN A 426 9.89 -3.67 15.75
CA GLN A 426 10.93 -3.68 14.71
C GLN A 426 11.13 -2.32 14.02
N GLY A 427 10.37 -1.29 14.42
CA GLY A 427 10.50 0.06 13.90
C GLY A 427 9.88 0.28 12.52
N ASP A 428 9.99 1.53 12.04
CA ASP A 428 9.32 2.00 10.82
C ASP A 428 9.84 1.32 9.54
N MET A 429 11.14 0.99 9.45
CA MET A 429 11.71 0.39 8.24
C MET A 429 11.09 -0.97 7.92
N ALA A 430 10.90 -1.81 8.95
CA ALA A 430 10.28 -3.12 8.81
C ALA A 430 8.84 -3.02 8.30
N VAL A 431 8.10 -2.00 8.76
CA VAL A 431 6.75 -1.69 8.26
C VAL A 431 6.80 -1.30 6.79
N GLY A 432 7.79 -0.51 6.37
CA GLY A 432 8.01 -0.13 4.98
C GLY A 432 8.22 -1.33 4.06
N TRP A 433 9.10 -2.27 4.44
CA TRP A 433 9.32 -3.51 3.69
C TRP A 433 8.04 -4.35 3.60
N TYR A 434 7.31 -4.48 4.71
CA TYR A 434 6.04 -5.19 4.75
C TYR A 434 4.98 -4.52 3.87
N GLY A 435 4.86 -3.19 3.93
CA GLY A 435 3.92 -2.41 3.12
C GLY A 435 4.20 -2.55 1.63
N ALA A 436 5.48 -2.51 1.21
CA ALA A 436 5.87 -2.73 -0.17
C ALA A 436 5.48 -4.12 -0.69
N ALA A 437 5.72 -5.16 0.11
CA ALA A 437 5.30 -6.53 -0.23
C ALA A 437 3.77 -6.64 -0.32
N ARG A 438 3.06 -6.11 0.68
CA ARG A 438 1.62 -6.27 0.82
C ARG A 438 0.82 -5.60 -0.31
N ARG A 439 1.29 -4.47 -0.85
CA ARG A 439 0.63 -3.79 -1.98
C ARG A 439 0.41 -4.71 -3.19
N TRP A 440 1.34 -5.64 -3.45
CA TRP A 440 1.19 -6.65 -4.51
C TRP A 440 0.09 -7.67 -4.21
N VAL A 441 -0.05 -8.08 -2.95
CA VAL A 441 -1.11 -8.98 -2.50
C VAL A 441 -2.47 -8.30 -2.60
N ASP A 442 -2.57 -7.04 -2.14
CA ASP A 442 -3.79 -6.25 -2.19
C ASP A 442 -4.25 -6.02 -3.65
N ALA A 443 -3.32 -5.82 -4.59
CA ALA A 443 -3.63 -5.68 -6.01
C ALA A 443 -4.30 -6.94 -6.61
N LEU A 444 -4.01 -8.12 -6.08
CA LEU A 444 -4.55 -9.40 -6.57
C LEU A 444 -5.94 -9.73 -6.02
N VAL A 445 -6.44 -8.99 -5.02
CA VAL A 445 -7.78 -9.16 -4.43
C VAL A 445 -8.90 -8.89 -5.46
N ILE A 446 -8.57 -8.25 -6.58
CA ILE A 446 -9.54 -7.99 -7.64
C ILE A 446 -10.07 -9.27 -8.31
N ILE A 447 -9.25 -10.31 -8.39
CA ILE A 447 -9.58 -11.59 -9.02
C ILE A 447 -10.73 -12.33 -8.30
N PRO A 448 -10.65 -12.59 -6.97
CA PRO A 448 -11.74 -13.22 -6.25
C PRO A 448 -12.97 -12.32 -6.17
N SER A 449 -12.79 -10.99 -6.19
CA SER A 449 -13.91 -10.04 -6.15
C SER A 449 -14.81 -10.18 -7.37
N PHE A 450 -14.24 -10.30 -8.58
CA PHE A 450 -15.04 -10.52 -9.81
C PHE A 450 -15.70 -11.88 -9.84
N SER A 451 -14.97 -12.92 -9.43
CA SER A 451 -15.52 -14.27 -9.34
C SER A 451 -16.72 -14.31 -8.40
N THR A 452 -16.60 -13.65 -7.25
CA THR A 452 -17.67 -13.56 -6.25
C THR A 452 -18.86 -12.75 -6.79
N MET A 453 -18.63 -11.61 -7.43
CA MET A 453 -19.71 -10.77 -7.98
C MET A 453 -20.55 -11.53 -9.01
N ALA A 454 -19.92 -12.36 -9.85
CA ALA A 454 -20.62 -13.17 -10.84
C ALA A 454 -21.42 -14.33 -10.20
N VAL A 455 -20.88 -14.93 -9.15
CA VAL A 455 -21.43 -16.17 -8.56
C VAL A 455 -22.43 -15.89 -7.43
N PHE A 456 -22.31 -14.76 -6.74
CA PHE A 456 -23.12 -14.44 -5.55
C PHE A 456 -24.63 -14.45 -5.79
N PRO A 457 -25.19 -13.83 -6.87
CA PRO A 457 -26.63 -13.86 -7.10
C PRO A 457 -27.19 -15.28 -7.28
N VAL A 458 -26.41 -16.16 -7.94
CA VAL A 458 -26.79 -17.55 -8.16
C VAL A 458 -26.78 -18.31 -6.84
N MET A 459 -25.74 -18.14 -6.02
CA MET A 459 -25.65 -18.78 -4.72
C MET A 459 -26.72 -18.30 -3.74
N SER A 460 -27.06 -17.01 -3.76
CA SER A 460 -28.11 -16.44 -2.91
C SER A 460 -29.47 -17.05 -3.21
N ARG A 461 -29.83 -17.19 -4.50
CA ARG A 461 -31.07 -17.87 -4.92
C ARG A 461 -31.06 -19.36 -4.54
N GLN A 462 -29.96 -20.06 -4.83
CA GLN A 462 -29.81 -21.49 -4.50
C GLN A 462 -29.82 -21.74 -2.98
N ALA A 463 -29.36 -20.81 -2.15
CA ALA A 463 -29.40 -20.96 -0.70
C ALA A 463 -30.84 -21.08 -0.15
N ALA A 464 -31.79 -20.38 -0.78
CA ALA A 464 -33.20 -20.45 -0.42
C ALA A 464 -33.92 -21.66 -1.04
N GLU A 465 -33.59 -22.01 -2.29
CA GLU A 465 -34.42 -22.91 -3.11
C GLU A 465 -33.78 -24.28 -3.40
N ASP A 466 -32.45 -24.39 -3.48
CA ASP A 466 -31.74 -25.62 -3.88
C ASP A 466 -30.38 -25.76 -3.17
N ARG A 467 -30.39 -26.38 -2.00
CA ARG A 467 -29.17 -26.66 -1.22
C ARG A 467 -28.17 -27.53 -1.98
N SER A 468 -28.63 -28.46 -2.81
CA SER A 468 -27.76 -29.35 -3.59
C SER A 468 -27.06 -28.59 -4.72
N GLY A 469 -27.77 -27.67 -5.36
CA GLY A 469 -27.25 -26.72 -6.33
C GLY A 469 -26.22 -25.80 -5.69
N LEU A 470 -26.52 -25.24 -4.51
CA LEU A 470 -25.58 -24.41 -3.76
C LEU A 470 -24.27 -25.15 -3.48
N GLN A 471 -24.32 -26.40 -3.01
CA GLN A 471 -23.13 -27.21 -2.75
C GLN A 471 -22.29 -27.42 -4.02
N ARG A 472 -22.93 -27.73 -5.15
CA ARG A 472 -22.26 -27.93 -6.45
C ARG A 472 -21.61 -26.65 -6.94
N SER A 473 -22.35 -25.54 -6.96
CA SER A 473 -21.85 -24.22 -7.33
C SER A 473 -20.69 -23.80 -6.44
N TYR A 474 -20.82 -23.95 -5.13
CA TYR A 474 -19.79 -23.57 -4.16
C TYR A 474 -18.51 -24.39 -4.32
N ARG A 475 -18.64 -25.71 -4.44
CA ARG A 475 -17.49 -26.60 -4.70
C ARG A 475 -16.76 -26.22 -5.98
N LEU A 476 -17.49 -25.95 -7.07
CA LEU A 476 -16.92 -25.55 -8.35
C LEU A 476 -16.22 -24.20 -8.24
N SER A 477 -16.87 -23.18 -7.66
CA SER A 477 -16.29 -21.84 -7.53
C SER A 477 -15.02 -21.82 -6.67
N VAL A 478 -15.02 -22.53 -5.52
CA VAL A 478 -13.82 -22.68 -4.67
C VAL A 478 -12.70 -23.41 -5.42
N LYS A 479 -13.03 -24.41 -6.22
CA LYS A 479 -12.06 -25.15 -7.04
C LYS A 479 -11.45 -24.27 -8.15
N LEU A 480 -12.26 -23.49 -8.85
CA LEU A 480 -11.80 -22.57 -9.89
C LEU A 480 -10.90 -21.47 -9.32
N LEU A 481 -11.27 -20.92 -8.16
CA LEU A 481 -10.40 -19.96 -7.45
C LEU A 481 -9.06 -20.58 -7.07
N MET A 482 -9.03 -21.85 -6.65
CA MET A 482 -7.76 -22.50 -6.34
C MET A 482 -6.90 -22.77 -7.57
N VAL A 483 -7.52 -23.10 -8.70
CA VAL A 483 -6.85 -23.27 -9.99
C VAL A 483 -6.21 -21.96 -10.47
N THR A 484 -6.71 -20.80 -10.07
CA THR A 484 -6.09 -19.51 -10.38
C THR A 484 -5.16 -19.00 -9.28
N ALA A 485 -5.45 -19.29 -8.01
CA ALA A 485 -4.67 -18.84 -6.86
C ALA A 485 -3.28 -19.48 -6.81
N MET A 486 -3.18 -20.80 -7.04
CA MET A 486 -1.91 -21.51 -6.99
C MET A 486 -0.86 -20.99 -7.98
N PRO A 487 -1.14 -20.87 -9.30
CA PRO A 487 -0.16 -20.33 -10.23
C PRO A 487 0.15 -18.87 -9.94
N ALA A 488 -0.85 -18.06 -9.52
CA ALA A 488 -0.60 -16.67 -9.12
C ALA A 488 0.39 -16.57 -7.95
N ALA A 489 0.22 -17.41 -6.92
CA ALA A 489 1.12 -17.45 -5.78
C ALA A 489 2.56 -17.86 -6.17
N VAL A 490 2.70 -18.90 -7.00
CA VAL A 490 4.02 -19.35 -7.48
C VAL A 490 4.70 -18.30 -8.35
N ILE A 491 3.97 -17.68 -9.29
CA ILE A 491 4.51 -16.65 -10.20
C ILE A 491 5.00 -15.45 -9.40
N VAL A 492 4.20 -14.97 -8.44
CA VAL A 492 4.60 -13.80 -7.64
C VAL A 492 5.70 -14.14 -6.66
N ALA A 493 5.75 -15.34 -6.09
CA ALA A 493 6.88 -15.79 -5.28
C ALA A 493 8.19 -15.81 -6.10
N LEU A 494 8.15 -16.35 -7.32
CA LEU A 494 9.29 -16.34 -8.26
C LEU A 494 9.72 -14.90 -8.59
N LEU A 495 8.76 -14.03 -8.88
CA LEU A 495 9.01 -12.64 -9.28
C LEU A 495 9.09 -11.67 -8.10
N ALA A 496 9.20 -12.13 -6.86
CA ALA A 496 9.10 -11.25 -5.70
C ALA A 496 10.17 -10.14 -5.66
N ALA A 497 11.42 -10.49 -5.95
CA ALA A 497 12.52 -9.52 -6.01
C ALA A 497 12.34 -8.46 -7.11
N PRO A 498 12.08 -8.82 -8.39
CA PRO A 498 11.82 -7.81 -9.41
C PRO A 498 10.55 -7.01 -9.16
N LEU A 499 9.49 -7.60 -8.58
CA LEU A 499 8.26 -6.88 -8.25
C LEU A 499 8.48 -5.84 -7.13
N VAL A 500 9.18 -6.22 -6.06
CA VAL A 500 9.49 -5.27 -4.96
C VAL A 500 10.49 -4.22 -5.42
N GLY A 501 11.52 -4.59 -6.19
CA GLY A 501 12.45 -3.65 -6.79
C GLY A 501 11.78 -2.69 -7.78
N LEU A 502 10.80 -3.15 -8.55
CA LEU A 502 9.99 -2.30 -9.44
C LEU A 502 9.10 -1.32 -8.65
N LEU A 503 8.65 -1.68 -7.45
CA LEU A 503 7.82 -0.82 -6.62
C LEU A 503 8.66 0.20 -5.86
N GLY A 504 9.65 -0.26 -5.09
CA GLY A 504 10.39 0.59 -4.14
C GLY A 504 11.87 0.85 -4.49
N GLY A 505 12.47 0.09 -5.40
CA GLY A 505 13.91 0.17 -5.71
C GLY A 505 14.78 -0.72 -4.83
N GLY A 506 16.09 -0.48 -4.86
CA GLY A 506 17.10 -1.31 -4.17
C GLY A 506 16.98 -1.30 -2.65
N GLU A 507 16.54 -0.19 -2.04
CA GLU A 507 16.42 -0.05 -0.57
C GLU A 507 15.39 -0.99 0.09
N TYR A 508 14.52 -1.60 -0.71
CA TYR A 508 13.51 -2.56 -0.24
C TYR A 508 13.98 -4.01 -0.41
N LEU A 509 15.16 -4.23 -0.98
CA LEU A 509 15.73 -5.55 -1.24
C LEU A 509 16.92 -5.80 -0.31
N PRO A 510 17.04 -7.03 0.23
CA PRO A 510 16.22 -8.22 -0.06
C PRO A 510 14.94 -8.36 0.79
N GLU A 511 14.76 -7.60 1.86
CA GLU A 511 13.79 -7.87 2.93
C GLU A 511 12.34 -7.86 2.44
N GLY A 512 11.95 -6.84 1.67
CA GLY A 512 10.61 -6.75 1.09
C GLY A 512 10.30 -7.92 0.14
N ALA A 513 11.31 -8.41 -0.59
CA ALA A 513 11.14 -9.58 -1.46
C ALA A 513 10.95 -10.87 -0.65
N VAL A 514 11.68 -11.04 0.45
CA VAL A 514 11.48 -12.17 1.36
C VAL A 514 10.06 -12.16 1.94
N ILE A 515 9.58 -10.99 2.38
CA ILE A 515 8.21 -10.84 2.88
C ILE A 515 7.20 -11.21 1.79
N LEU A 516 7.34 -10.70 0.57
CA LEU A 516 6.40 -11.01 -0.53
C LEU A 516 6.39 -12.50 -0.88
N ARG A 517 7.56 -13.15 -0.93
CA ARG A 517 7.70 -14.60 -1.20
C ARG A 517 6.89 -15.45 -0.24
N LEU A 518 6.82 -15.04 1.04
CA LEU A 518 6.07 -15.74 2.07
C LEU A 518 4.60 -15.31 2.08
N LEU A 519 4.36 -14.00 2.13
CA LEU A 519 3.03 -13.40 2.29
C LEU A 519 2.07 -13.81 1.16
N ILE A 520 2.57 -14.03 -0.06
CA ILE A 520 1.73 -14.41 -1.19
C ILE A 520 0.98 -15.74 -0.98
N TRP A 521 1.50 -16.64 -0.14
CA TRP A 521 0.83 -17.89 0.20
C TRP A 521 -0.41 -17.70 1.09
N SER A 522 -0.72 -16.47 1.52
CA SER A 522 -2.01 -16.13 2.10
C SER A 522 -3.15 -16.11 1.08
N ILE A 523 -2.86 -15.90 -0.22
CA ILE A 523 -3.86 -15.75 -1.29
C ILE A 523 -4.78 -16.97 -1.43
N PRO A 524 -4.29 -18.23 -1.50
CA PRO A 524 -5.15 -19.41 -1.61
C PRO A 524 -6.22 -19.47 -0.51
N PHE A 525 -5.83 -19.16 0.73
CA PHE A 525 -6.74 -19.12 1.87
C PHE A 525 -7.65 -17.88 1.82
N GLY A 526 -7.10 -16.70 1.53
CA GLY A 526 -7.86 -15.47 1.46
C GLY A 526 -8.92 -15.47 0.36
N TRP A 527 -8.66 -16.07 -0.81
CA TRP A 527 -9.64 -16.18 -1.89
C TRP A 527 -10.74 -17.18 -1.56
N PHE A 528 -10.38 -18.29 -0.90
CA PHE A 528 -11.36 -19.21 -0.32
C PHE A 528 -12.25 -18.51 0.71
N ASN A 529 -11.64 -17.76 1.64
CA ASN A 529 -12.35 -17.00 2.68
C ASN A 529 -13.27 -15.95 2.06
N SER A 530 -12.78 -15.24 1.05
CA SER A 530 -13.54 -14.23 0.31
C SER A 530 -14.85 -14.82 -0.21
N LEU A 531 -14.79 -15.92 -0.98
CA LEU A 531 -16.01 -16.55 -1.52
C LEU A 531 -16.90 -17.13 -0.42
N THR A 532 -16.30 -17.80 0.58
CA THR A 532 -17.04 -18.47 1.64
C THR A 532 -17.78 -17.49 2.55
N ASN A 533 -17.21 -16.30 2.77
CA ASN A 533 -17.85 -15.21 3.49
C ASN A 533 -19.24 -14.89 2.89
N TYR A 534 -19.32 -14.75 1.56
CA TYR A 534 -20.59 -14.46 0.89
C TYR A 534 -21.58 -15.63 0.94
N VAL A 535 -21.10 -16.88 0.89
CA VAL A 535 -21.96 -18.07 1.07
C VAL A 535 -22.54 -18.11 2.48
N LEU A 536 -21.75 -17.81 3.50
CA LEU A 536 -22.23 -17.72 4.88
C LEU A 536 -23.23 -16.57 5.05
N ILE A 537 -22.99 -15.42 4.41
CA ILE A 537 -23.96 -14.32 4.39
C ILE A 537 -25.27 -14.75 3.73
N ALA A 538 -25.22 -15.48 2.61
CA ALA A 538 -26.41 -16.03 1.93
C ALA A 538 -27.15 -17.09 2.77
N LEU A 539 -26.48 -17.73 3.73
CA LEU A 539 -27.05 -18.67 4.71
C LEU A 539 -27.46 -17.98 6.03
N ASP A 540 -27.58 -16.66 6.04
CA ASP A 540 -27.90 -15.82 7.20
C ASP A 540 -26.91 -15.98 8.39
N ARG A 541 -25.63 -16.21 8.10
CA ARG A 541 -24.57 -16.45 9.10
C ARG A 541 -23.66 -15.27 9.42
N GLN A 542 -24.15 -14.06 9.24
CA GLN A 542 -23.40 -12.82 9.49
C GLN A 542 -22.79 -12.74 10.91
N ARG A 543 -23.52 -13.20 11.94
CA ARG A 543 -23.01 -13.22 13.34
C ARG A 543 -21.84 -14.18 13.53
N TYR A 544 -21.85 -15.32 12.82
CA TYR A 544 -20.75 -16.28 12.88
C TYR A 544 -19.52 -15.74 12.14
N VAL A 545 -19.73 -15.10 10.99
CA VAL A 545 -18.67 -14.39 10.26
C VAL A 545 -17.98 -13.36 11.15
N LEU A 546 -18.75 -12.56 11.90
CA LEU A 546 -18.22 -11.60 12.88
C LEU A 546 -17.39 -12.30 13.97
N ALA A 547 -17.94 -13.36 14.59
CA ALA A 547 -17.23 -14.10 15.64
C ALA A 547 -15.93 -14.74 15.13
N ALA A 548 -15.95 -15.34 13.93
CA ALA A 548 -14.75 -15.93 13.32
C ALA A 548 -13.71 -14.87 12.94
N SER A 549 -14.15 -13.69 12.48
CA SER A 549 -13.26 -12.55 12.22
C SER A 549 -12.63 -12.03 13.51
N GLY A 550 -13.37 -12.00 14.61
CA GLY A 550 -12.85 -11.69 15.95
C GLY A 550 -11.80 -12.70 16.40
N ALA A 551 -12.04 -14.00 16.21
CA ALA A 551 -11.06 -15.04 16.51
C ALA A 551 -9.77 -14.89 15.68
N ARG A 552 -9.88 -14.50 14.41
CA ARG A 552 -8.72 -14.18 13.55
C ARG A 552 -7.91 -13.00 14.10
N VAL A 553 -8.58 -11.94 14.55
CA VAL A 553 -7.92 -10.77 15.16
C VAL A 553 -7.22 -11.15 16.47
N LEU A 554 -7.88 -11.92 17.34
CA LEU A 554 -7.27 -12.41 18.59
C LEU A 554 -6.04 -13.28 18.33
N PHE A 555 -6.12 -14.18 17.34
CA PHE A 555 -4.96 -14.94 16.88
C PHE A 555 -3.82 -14.02 16.44
N ALA A 556 -4.11 -12.99 15.64
CA ALA A 556 -3.08 -12.07 15.15
C ALA A 556 -2.40 -11.31 16.28
N ILE A 557 -3.15 -10.86 17.29
CA ILE A 557 -2.58 -10.20 18.47
C ILE A 557 -1.64 -11.15 19.20
N ALA A 558 -2.12 -12.35 19.56
CA ALA A 558 -1.31 -13.33 20.28
C ALA A 558 -0.06 -13.74 19.49
N ALA A 559 -0.22 -13.99 18.19
CA ALA A 559 0.89 -14.38 17.33
C ALA A 559 1.90 -13.25 17.13
N ASN A 560 1.48 -11.98 17.08
CA ASN A 560 2.41 -10.85 17.01
C ASN A 560 3.27 -10.76 18.27
N PHE A 561 2.67 -10.80 19.46
CA PHE A 561 3.40 -10.75 20.74
C PHE A 561 4.40 -11.90 20.93
N LEU A 562 4.09 -13.08 20.39
CA LEU A 562 4.96 -14.26 20.54
C LEU A 562 6.02 -14.37 19.43
N ALA A 563 5.67 -14.08 18.19
CA ALA A 563 6.50 -14.39 17.02
C ALA A 563 7.31 -13.20 16.50
N VAL A 564 6.81 -11.96 16.60
CA VAL A 564 7.54 -10.79 16.07
C VAL A 564 8.85 -10.53 16.82
N PRO A 565 8.92 -10.64 18.17
CA PRO A 565 10.19 -10.45 18.88
C PRO A 565 11.27 -11.48 18.52
N THR A 566 10.90 -12.69 18.08
CA THR A 566 11.84 -13.79 17.82
C THR A 566 12.18 -13.97 16.34
N LEU A 567 11.20 -13.79 15.45
CA LEU A 567 11.34 -13.98 14.00
C LEU A 567 11.38 -12.65 13.22
N GLY A 568 11.29 -11.51 13.91
CA GLY A 568 11.34 -10.17 13.30
C GLY A 568 10.23 -9.94 12.27
N TYR A 569 10.57 -9.23 11.19
CA TYR A 569 9.64 -8.90 10.10
C TYR A 569 9.09 -10.13 9.35
N VAL A 570 9.78 -11.28 9.40
CA VAL A 570 9.33 -12.52 8.75
C VAL A 570 8.06 -13.05 9.44
N ALA A 571 7.94 -12.85 10.76
CA ALA A 571 6.75 -13.22 11.53
C ALA A 571 5.49 -12.61 10.93
N SER A 572 5.56 -11.35 10.49
CA SER A 572 4.41 -10.61 9.95
C SER A 572 3.80 -11.28 8.72
N ALA A 573 4.60 -11.93 7.86
CA ALA A 573 4.08 -12.69 6.73
C ALA A 573 3.37 -13.97 7.20
N LEU A 574 3.99 -14.69 8.14
CA LEU A 574 3.46 -15.95 8.69
C LEU A 574 2.16 -15.73 9.48
N ILE A 575 2.05 -14.62 10.21
CA ILE A 575 0.85 -14.25 10.97
C ILE A 575 -0.34 -14.02 10.03
N ILE A 576 -0.11 -13.36 8.89
CA ILE A 576 -1.18 -13.17 7.89
C ILE A 576 -1.63 -14.51 7.30
N ILE A 577 -0.70 -15.38 6.92
CA ILE A 577 -1.02 -16.73 6.43
C ILE A 577 -1.80 -17.51 7.50
N GLY A 578 -1.32 -17.50 8.75
CA GLY A 578 -1.95 -18.19 9.88
C GLY A 578 -3.36 -17.66 10.16
N GLY A 579 -3.57 -16.34 10.10
CA GLY A 579 -4.88 -15.75 10.31
C GLY A 579 -5.88 -16.09 9.20
N GLU A 580 -5.44 -16.10 7.93
CA GLU A 580 -6.27 -16.58 6.82
C GLU A 580 -6.59 -18.07 6.95
N LEU A 581 -5.63 -18.89 7.43
CA LEU A 581 -5.87 -20.31 7.71
C LEU A 581 -6.88 -20.51 8.85
N VAL A 582 -6.75 -19.77 9.96
CA VAL A 582 -7.71 -19.81 11.08
C VAL A 582 -9.12 -19.48 10.58
N LEU A 583 -9.26 -18.43 9.77
CA LEU A 583 -10.54 -18.04 9.20
C LEU A 583 -11.09 -19.12 8.26
N ALA A 584 -10.24 -19.70 7.42
CA ALA A 584 -10.61 -20.77 6.49
C ALA A 584 -11.11 -22.01 7.22
N LEU A 585 -10.46 -22.40 8.32
CA LEU A 585 -10.87 -23.54 9.14
C LEU A 585 -12.22 -23.28 9.83
N LEU A 586 -12.42 -22.09 10.39
CA LEU A 586 -13.69 -21.72 11.02
C LEU A 586 -14.84 -21.67 10.01
N PHE A 587 -14.62 -21.04 8.86
CA PHE A 587 -15.60 -20.99 7.78
C PHE A 587 -15.93 -22.37 7.24
N TYR A 588 -14.92 -23.21 6.98
CA TYR A 588 -15.14 -24.58 6.56
C TYR A 588 -15.94 -25.38 7.59
N ALA A 589 -15.65 -25.23 8.88
CA ALA A 589 -16.37 -25.92 9.95
C ALA A 589 -17.86 -25.54 9.98
N ASP A 590 -18.21 -24.26 9.83
CA ASP A 590 -19.61 -23.84 9.81
C ASP A 590 -20.34 -24.28 8.54
N VAL A 591 -19.68 -24.15 7.39
CA VAL A 591 -20.24 -24.63 6.12
C VAL A 591 -20.49 -26.14 6.17
N ARG A 592 -19.56 -26.93 6.69
CA ARG A 592 -19.73 -28.38 6.83
C ARG A 592 -20.90 -28.75 7.73
N ARG A 593 -21.14 -27.98 8.81
CA ARG A 593 -22.29 -28.19 9.70
C ARG A 593 -23.63 -27.91 9.01
N ARG A 594 -23.67 -26.97 8.05
CA ARG A 594 -24.91 -26.51 7.40
C ARG A 594 -25.23 -27.20 6.08
N LEU A 595 -24.20 -27.42 5.27
CA LEU A 595 -24.29 -28.01 3.94
C LEU A 595 -23.79 -29.47 3.93
N GLY A 596 -23.40 -30.05 5.06
CA GLY A 596 -22.87 -31.41 5.11
C GLY A 596 -21.49 -31.54 4.47
N SER A 597 -21.13 -32.75 4.02
CA SER A 597 -19.84 -33.01 3.39
C SER A 597 -19.80 -32.50 1.95
N VAL A 598 -19.50 -31.20 1.78
CA VAL A 598 -19.40 -30.56 0.45
C VAL A 598 -18.16 -31.05 -0.34
N GLY A 599 -17.29 -31.87 0.26
CA GLY A 599 -16.12 -32.45 -0.41
C GLY A 599 -15.05 -31.42 -0.80
N ILE A 600 -15.06 -30.22 -0.18
CA ILE A 600 -14.16 -29.11 -0.51
C ILE A 600 -12.70 -29.53 -0.41
N LEU A 601 -12.30 -30.15 0.71
CA LEU A 601 -10.92 -30.63 0.89
C LEU A 601 -10.47 -31.53 -0.28
N ARG A 602 -11.31 -32.49 -0.69
CA ARG A 602 -11.02 -33.36 -1.84
C ARG A 602 -10.95 -32.59 -3.16
N ALA A 603 -11.80 -31.56 -3.32
CA ALA A 603 -11.79 -30.71 -4.51
C ALA A 603 -10.53 -29.83 -4.61
N GLN A 604 -9.86 -29.54 -3.49
CA GLN A 604 -8.65 -28.72 -3.44
C GLN A 604 -7.35 -29.52 -3.66
N VAL A 605 -7.34 -30.83 -3.40
CA VAL A 605 -6.13 -31.66 -3.54
C VAL A 605 -5.54 -31.60 -4.95
N ARG A 606 -6.37 -31.77 -6.00
CA ARG A 606 -5.85 -31.81 -7.37
C ARG A 606 -5.27 -30.46 -7.84
N PRO A 607 -5.96 -29.31 -7.66
CA PRO A 607 -5.35 -28.01 -7.90
C PRO A 607 -4.07 -27.76 -7.10
N ALA A 608 -4.04 -28.19 -5.83
CA ALA A 608 -2.86 -28.04 -4.99
C ALA A 608 -1.66 -28.86 -5.49
N LEU A 609 -1.89 -30.11 -5.90
CA LEU A 609 -0.86 -30.96 -6.52
C LEU A 609 -0.34 -30.37 -7.84
N ALA A 610 -1.22 -29.80 -8.67
CA ALA A 610 -0.79 -29.10 -9.88
C ALA A 610 0.08 -27.88 -9.53
N GLY A 611 -0.30 -27.10 -8.52
CA GLY A 611 0.49 -25.97 -8.02
C GLY A 611 1.85 -26.39 -7.46
N LEU A 612 1.91 -27.50 -6.72
CA LEU A 612 3.16 -28.07 -6.22
C LEU A 612 4.06 -28.56 -7.37
N ALA A 613 3.50 -29.20 -8.39
CA ALA A 613 4.24 -29.62 -9.58
C ALA A 613 4.85 -28.40 -10.31
N MET A 614 4.08 -27.32 -10.44
CA MET A 614 4.57 -26.04 -10.96
C MET A 614 5.70 -25.47 -10.09
N GLY A 615 5.50 -25.42 -8.78
CA GLY A 615 6.51 -24.93 -7.83
C GLY A 615 7.82 -25.72 -7.89
N GLY A 616 7.73 -27.05 -8.00
CA GLY A 616 8.90 -27.92 -8.17
C GLY A 616 9.63 -27.67 -9.49
N ALA A 617 8.90 -27.51 -10.60
CA ALA A 617 9.50 -27.16 -11.89
C ALA A 617 10.18 -25.79 -11.86
N VAL A 618 9.54 -24.79 -11.24
CA VAL A 618 10.12 -23.46 -11.04
C VAL A 618 11.39 -23.54 -10.20
N TRP A 619 11.37 -24.29 -9.09
CA TRP A 619 12.52 -24.44 -8.20
C TRP A 619 13.74 -25.06 -8.88
N VAL A 620 13.55 -26.04 -9.78
CA VAL A 620 14.65 -26.65 -10.54
C VAL A 620 15.20 -25.71 -11.63
N LEU A 621 14.31 -24.94 -12.27
CA LEU A 621 14.67 -24.12 -13.44
C LEU A 621 15.14 -22.70 -13.08
N VAL A 622 14.87 -22.21 -11.85
CA VAL A 622 15.13 -20.82 -11.47
C VAL A 622 16.63 -20.47 -11.48
N ASP A 623 17.47 -21.42 -11.05
CA ASP A 623 18.93 -21.23 -11.03
C ASP A 623 19.54 -21.19 -12.44
N ILE A 624 18.83 -21.74 -13.44
CA ILE A 624 19.24 -21.68 -14.85
C ILE A 624 18.83 -20.34 -15.45
N ASN A 625 17.53 -20.04 -15.42
CA ASN A 625 16.99 -18.79 -15.94
C ASN A 625 15.55 -18.54 -15.41
N PRO A 626 15.26 -17.38 -14.79
CA PRO A 626 13.93 -17.07 -14.26
C PRO A 626 12.80 -17.09 -15.31
N ILE A 627 13.08 -16.73 -16.56
CA ILE A 627 12.10 -16.73 -17.66
C ILE A 627 11.78 -18.18 -18.06
N LEU A 628 12.81 -19.04 -18.17
CA LEU A 628 12.60 -20.47 -18.43
C LEU A 628 11.84 -21.14 -17.28
N ALA A 629 12.13 -20.76 -16.03
CA ALA A 629 11.39 -21.25 -14.87
C ALA A 629 9.91 -20.88 -14.92
N LEU A 630 9.60 -19.63 -15.29
CA LEU A 630 8.21 -19.17 -15.46
C LEU A 630 7.48 -19.95 -16.57
N LEU A 631 8.07 -20.03 -17.76
CA LEU A 631 7.46 -20.71 -18.91
C LEU A 631 7.33 -22.22 -18.68
N GLY A 632 8.39 -22.86 -18.19
CA GLY A 632 8.41 -24.28 -17.85
C GLY A 632 7.42 -24.62 -16.74
N GLY A 633 7.36 -23.79 -15.69
CA GLY A 633 6.39 -23.91 -14.62
C GLY A 633 4.94 -23.83 -15.13
N LEU A 634 4.64 -22.86 -16.00
CA LEU A 634 3.30 -22.72 -16.58
C LEU A 634 2.91 -23.92 -17.45
N ILE A 635 3.84 -24.44 -18.25
CA ILE A 635 3.62 -25.65 -19.06
C ILE A 635 3.35 -26.86 -18.15
N VAL A 636 4.17 -27.05 -17.11
CA VAL A 636 3.99 -28.14 -16.13
C VAL A 636 2.65 -27.99 -15.41
N TYR A 637 2.25 -26.77 -15.05
CA TYR A 637 0.96 -26.50 -14.43
C TYR A 637 -0.20 -26.92 -15.34
N LEU A 638 -0.20 -26.46 -16.60
CA LEU A 638 -1.23 -26.80 -17.57
C LEU A 638 -1.28 -28.31 -17.85
N ALA A 639 -0.12 -28.96 -17.99
CA ALA A 639 -0.02 -30.41 -18.13
C ALA A 639 -0.58 -31.14 -16.90
N ALA A 640 -0.24 -30.70 -15.68
CA ALA A 640 -0.74 -31.27 -14.45
C ALA A 640 -2.26 -31.09 -14.29
N LEU A 641 -2.83 -29.95 -14.70
CA LEU A 641 -4.27 -29.74 -14.71
C LEU A 641 -5.00 -30.78 -15.59
N LEU A 642 -4.43 -31.08 -16.77
CA LEU A 642 -4.96 -32.06 -17.72
C LEU A 642 -4.78 -33.50 -17.19
N LEU A 643 -3.58 -33.85 -16.74
CA LEU A 643 -3.22 -35.19 -16.25
C LEU A 643 -4.01 -35.58 -14.99
N LEU A 644 -4.13 -34.65 -14.03
CA LEU A 644 -4.89 -34.87 -12.80
C LEU A 644 -6.41 -34.81 -13.04
N ARG A 645 -6.86 -34.49 -14.26
CA ARG A 645 -8.27 -34.27 -14.62
C ARG A 645 -8.94 -33.40 -13.58
N VAL A 646 -8.38 -32.19 -13.40
CA VAL A 646 -8.81 -31.31 -12.31
C VAL A 646 -10.30 -31.06 -12.42
N LEU A 647 -10.83 -30.68 -13.59
CA LEU A 647 -12.27 -30.52 -13.81
C LEU A 647 -12.95 -31.84 -14.18
N THR A 648 -14.06 -32.17 -13.52
CA THR A 648 -14.89 -33.35 -13.84
C THR A 648 -15.80 -33.09 -15.04
N ALA A 649 -16.36 -34.14 -15.65
CA ALA A 649 -17.27 -34.00 -16.79
C ALA A 649 -18.52 -33.16 -16.46
N GLU A 650 -19.08 -33.30 -15.25
CA GLU A 650 -20.19 -32.48 -14.77
C GLU A 650 -19.81 -30.99 -14.65
N GLU A 651 -18.61 -30.71 -14.13
CA GLU A 651 -18.13 -29.33 -14.00
C GLU A 651 -17.87 -28.69 -15.37
N TRP A 652 -17.37 -29.47 -16.34
CA TRP A 652 -17.26 -29.03 -17.73
C TRP A 652 -18.62 -28.71 -18.34
N GLN A 653 -19.65 -29.50 -18.07
CA GLN A 653 -21.02 -29.21 -18.53
C GLN A 653 -21.58 -27.93 -17.90
N MET A 654 -21.27 -27.65 -16.63
CA MET A 654 -21.64 -26.40 -15.97
C MET A 654 -20.93 -25.18 -16.57
N LEU A 655 -19.70 -25.35 -17.06
CA LEU A 655 -18.91 -24.27 -17.68
C LEU A 655 -19.17 -24.09 -19.18
N ALA A 656 -19.62 -25.13 -19.88
CA ALA A 656 -19.86 -25.13 -21.32
C ALA A 656 -20.75 -23.98 -21.84
N PRO A 657 -21.80 -23.53 -21.13
CA PRO A 657 -22.62 -22.40 -21.56
C PRO A 657 -21.90 -21.04 -21.55
N VAL A 658 -20.80 -20.93 -20.79
CA VAL A 658 -20.04 -19.68 -20.58
C VAL A 658 -18.81 -19.62 -21.50
N LEU A 659 -18.40 -20.74 -22.09
CA LEU A 659 -17.24 -20.81 -22.98
C LEU A 659 -17.56 -20.31 -24.40
N PRO A 660 -16.61 -19.63 -25.07
CA PRO A 660 -16.74 -19.28 -26.50
C PRO A 660 -16.99 -20.53 -27.37
N GLU A 661 -17.81 -20.40 -28.43
CA GLU A 661 -18.21 -21.54 -29.27
C GLU A 661 -17.04 -22.40 -29.78
N ARG A 662 -15.88 -21.79 -30.06
CA ARG A 662 -14.67 -22.48 -30.51
C ARG A 662 -14.15 -23.50 -29.48
N LEU A 663 -14.19 -23.16 -28.20
CA LEU A 663 -13.78 -24.04 -27.11
C LEU A 663 -14.87 -25.08 -26.79
N ARG A 664 -16.15 -24.70 -26.96
CA ARG A 664 -17.29 -25.61 -26.76
C ARG A 664 -17.24 -26.84 -27.66
N ARG A 665 -16.80 -26.68 -28.93
CA ARG A 665 -16.66 -27.79 -29.90
C ARG A 665 -15.53 -28.76 -29.59
N ILE A 666 -14.49 -28.31 -28.88
CA ILE A 666 -13.35 -29.15 -28.48
C ILE A 666 -13.70 -29.99 -27.24
N VAL A 667 -14.57 -29.45 -26.37
CA VAL A 667 -14.87 -30.02 -25.05
C VAL A 667 -16.17 -30.84 -25.03
N SER A 668 -17.11 -30.60 -25.94
CA SER A 668 -18.31 -31.44 -26.05
C SER A 668 -17.89 -32.87 -26.42
N PRO A 669 -18.21 -33.89 -25.58
CA PRO A 669 -17.94 -35.26 -25.95
C PRO A 669 -18.66 -35.53 -27.27
N ARG A 670 -17.93 -36.06 -28.26
CA ARG A 670 -18.58 -36.63 -29.45
C ARG A 670 -19.53 -37.70 -28.93
N SER A 671 -20.83 -37.43 -29.03
CA SER A 671 -21.85 -38.45 -28.87
C SER A 671 -21.65 -39.47 -29.98
N ASN A 672 -21.03 -40.60 -29.65
CA ASN A 672 -21.18 -41.84 -30.40
C ASN A 672 -22.04 -42.78 -29.57
#